data_AF-A0AA37WIS2-F1
#
_entry.id   AF-A0AA37WIS2-F1
#
_cell.length_a   1.000
_cell.length_b   1.000
_cell.length_c   1.000
_cell.angle_alpha   90.00
_cell.angle_beta   90.00
_cell.angle_gamma   90.00
#
_symmetry.space_group_name_H-M   'P 1'
#
loop_
_entity.id
_entity.type
_entity.pdbx_description
1 polymer ?
#
loop_
_entity_poly.entity_id
_entity_poly.type
_entity_poly.pdbx_seq_one_letter_code
_entity_poly.pdbx_strand_id
1 'polypeptide(L)'
;MLLLNEFRFLFRQPLVWLSLVILPLFSTLLAIGSGGENTDSGKQLIYLHSALIMLAVPILVGAISALLLIRDNTYNMHALVAATPISYTKRLLVRYSALSIFSISMTFVAMMLISIILWQRTGSFLLSTTLIHAAVFLLPSVLLMSAIAIWLSSKQYGVYSLYAVFAAIWLGYVALASLSGSPILAGSTIANNALLSMMIWLDPFGLTAYLQALLSGEHAAIDMQVLLNRLIILTLTSAIIYNALHQKTPPKPHSNLKIKQPQPINPKHSSTMYHQIGTQAAPIQILAELSRTALNNLISNKLNLLILCGWIVLVFSEASAGLDYAEPFSVVQPTSHDALNRVLWDVVANLGALLVLFWTWQLAWLNKRSQIHELIAASPVSSTVLVGSQIIATTAMLCILALATAVGTSLAEWLLQSEWNLTLYLQYLGLAFLPLLLLAGVFIAINTCCRHQLLAIGLSLFVLVVKFTSFTSLLGIAHPLWNIAGTPMVMGDMQWGFSASGESYIPFIGVWLLVIGSVMVLSVLRSHRGTAMIANREAFLSSRNIWLICFGLATLAVTHQLLKLQHPFIGFSTSDQWRAAYEKQYSHWHEIPQPTVIHINANVDFYPDDSMAELNLDMLLTNNTKERIERVLVGGFAAQDYQHIALDDASLTEFDEVLNQYQFTLATPMTEGETRHLTVKFIYRQPSLFAASMHQIVRPEFSYIRGIPIVPSVGFNPKYRIRNNDIREAHGVDRIPSLPPSEIFKHPQDDVGQYDWVTIHSVVSTTESQFAIAQGDLVRQWTTDDRAYFEYKSSGPIRNIPAWLSTPNAPTSTSVEGRQLSVFSPASAQIDAFHLQAMQSTVDWFTTNGMTHEFGHLNLISMPDIGPTGYALPGIVLINHKVGFRAYPNVHAGFDQRFRRTVHETAHQWFGHGIGNGVDHDRAFLIESLAKYIELVLIEQAYGKEAVTALVDYERERFRLQRANNQLLPLSLIDARASFEMYSAASVVFDTLRNEIGDQPIINALNVIWNHHKYPQRPATSMDFIRALKHQLGKDWDDRIDELFLSPLTIDSIVINKSSTARYPDSFTV
;
A
#
# COMPACT_ATOMS: atom_id res chain seq x y z
N MET A 1 -5.33 15.45 48.23
CA MET A 1 -6.35 14.41 48.52
C MET A 1 -7.37 14.23 47.39
N LEU A 2 -8.09 15.28 46.94
CA LEU A 2 -9.11 15.15 45.88
C LEU A 2 -8.57 14.63 44.54
N LEU A 3 -7.42 15.17 44.08
CA LEU A 3 -6.77 14.71 42.86
C LEU A 3 -6.34 13.23 42.94
N LEU A 4 -5.75 12.82 44.06
CA LEU A 4 -5.39 11.43 44.36
C LEU A 4 -6.62 10.49 44.31
N ASN A 5 -7.81 10.96 44.73
CA ASN A 5 -9.03 10.18 44.64
C ASN A 5 -9.48 9.97 43.18
N GLU A 6 -9.38 11.00 42.32
CA GLU A 6 -9.68 10.83 40.90
C GLU A 6 -8.68 9.89 40.22
N PHE A 7 -7.39 9.95 40.57
CA PHE A 7 -6.41 8.96 40.08
C PHE A 7 -6.71 7.53 40.55
N ARG A 8 -7.00 7.34 41.84
CA ARG A 8 -7.42 6.03 42.36
C ARG A 8 -8.67 5.50 41.66
N PHE A 9 -9.58 6.37 41.26
CA PHE A 9 -10.73 6.02 40.46
C PHE A 9 -10.34 5.61 39.03
N LEU A 10 -9.49 6.40 38.36
CA LEU A 10 -8.99 6.11 37.01
C LEU A 10 -8.33 4.74 36.92
N PHE A 11 -7.39 4.43 37.83
CA PHE A 11 -6.69 3.14 37.84
C PHE A 11 -7.59 1.93 38.17
N ARG A 12 -8.86 2.14 38.54
CA ARG A 12 -9.85 1.07 38.67
C ARG A 12 -10.70 0.88 37.41
N GLN A 13 -10.63 1.81 36.46
CA GLN A 13 -11.42 1.73 35.22
C GLN A 13 -10.71 0.83 34.21
N PRO A 14 -11.38 -0.17 33.63
CA PRO A 14 -10.75 -1.05 32.66
C PRO A 14 -10.29 -0.33 31.38
N LEU A 15 -10.93 0.78 31.01
CA LEU A 15 -10.49 1.60 29.87
C LEU A 15 -9.10 2.19 30.09
N VAL A 16 -8.75 2.55 31.32
CA VAL A 16 -7.42 3.06 31.67
C VAL A 16 -6.36 1.96 31.52
N TRP A 17 -6.66 0.75 31.96
CA TRP A 17 -5.81 -0.43 31.72
C TRP A 17 -5.64 -0.74 30.23
N LEU A 18 -6.72 -0.60 29.46
CA LEU A 18 -6.67 -0.77 28.01
C LEU A 18 -5.77 0.29 27.36
N SER A 19 -5.90 1.57 27.76
CA SER A 19 -5.04 2.64 27.28
C SER A 19 -3.57 2.44 27.67
N LEU A 20 -3.29 1.85 28.84
CA LEU A 20 -1.94 1.49 29.30
C LEU A 20 -1.26 0.44 28.42
N VAL A 21 -2.03 -0.37 27.68
CA VAL A 21 -1.49 -1.40 26.78
C VAL A 21 -1.49 -0.91 25.33
N ILE A 22 -2.61 -0.35 24.86
CA ILE A 22 -2.78 0.04 23.46
C ILE A 22 -1.81 1.16 23.06
N LEU A 23 -1.64 2.18 23.91
CA LEU A 23 -0.85 3.34 23.54
C LEU A 23 0.66 3.01 23.40
N PRO A 24 1.30 2.29 24.33
CA PRO A 24 2.67 1.81 24.14
C PRO A 24 2.83 0.82 22.98
N LEU A 25 1.83 -0.05 22.74
CA LEU A 25 1.87 -0.96 21.59
C LEU A 25 1.83 -0.16 20.27
N PHE A 26 0.95 0.82 20.19
CA PHE A 26 0.84 1.71 19.04
C PHE A 26 2.15 2.48 18.78
N SER A 27 2.78 3.02 19.84
CA SER A 27 4.06 3.72 19.69
C SER A 27 5.22 2.79 19.30
N THR A 28 5.21 1.56 19.79
CA THR A 28 6.18 0.52 19.39
C THR A 28 6.02 0.15 17.92
N LEU A 29 4.77 -0.07 17.47
CA LEU A 29 4.47 -0.37 16.07
C LEU A 29 4.91 0.77 15.13
N LEU A 30 4.64 2.02 15.52
CA LEU A 30 5.10 3.20 14.78
C LEU A 30 6.64 3.25 14.68
N ALA A 31 7.35 2.99 15.78
CA ALA A 31 8.81 3.04 15.81
C ALA A 31 9.47 1.91 15.00
N ILE A 32 8.97 0.67 15.11
CA ILE A 32 9.52 -0.48 14.38
C ILE A 32 9.20 -0.39 12.87
N GLY A 33 8.03 0.12 12.51
CA GLY A 33 7.59 0.23 11.12
C GLY A 33 8.28 1.34 10.32
N SER A 34 9.25 2.08 10.89
CA SER A 34 9.91 3.20 10.22
C SER A 34 11.44 3.09 10.24
N GLY A 35 12.08 3.52 9.15
CA GLY A 35 13.55 3.64 9.01
C GLY A 35 14.27 2.38 8.51
N GLY A 36 15.45 2.59 7.92
CA GLY A 36 16.39 1.58 7.44
C GLY A 36 17.86 2.02 7.56
N GLU A 37 18.79 1.31 6.92
CA GLU A 37 20.22 1.71 6.83
C GLU A 37 20.33 3.14 6.25
N ASN A 38 21.15 4.01 6.86
CA ASN A 38 21.35 5.44 6.49
C ASN A 38 20.18 6.41 6.74
N THR A 39 19.34 6.17 7.74
CA THR A 39 18.24 7.08 8.13
C THR A 39 18.69 8.19 9.12
N ASP A 40 18.28 9.43 8.88
CA ASP A 40 18.35 10.56 9.81
C ASP A 40 17.38 10.34 10.99
N SER A 41 17.96 9.93 12.12
CA SER A 41 17.20 9.63 13.34
C SER A 41 16.52 10.85 13.96
N GLY A 42 17.04 12.07 13.73
CA GLY A 42 16.42 13.30 14.23
C GLY A 42 15.11 13.58 13.50
N LYS A 43 15.14 13.53 12.16
CA LYS A 43 13.94 13.67 11.33
C LYS A 43 12.92 12.57 11.59
N GLN A 44 13.39 11.33 11.71
CA GLN A 44 12.52 10.19 12.03
C GLN A 44 11.77 10.40 13.35
N LEU A 45 12.46 10.86 14.41
CA LEU A 45 11.84 11.14 15.71
C LEU A 45 10.75 12.23 15.63
N ILE A 46 11.00 13.28 14.84
CA ILE A 46 10.04 14.38 14.60
C ILE A 46 8.74 13.84 13.99
N TYR A 47 8.83 13.05 12.93
CA TYR A 47 7.67 12.47 12.27
C TYR A 47 6.88 11.55 13.20
N LEU A 48 7.56 10.67 13.94
CA LEU A 48 6.92 9.71 14.84
C LEU A 48 6.21 10.41 16.02
N HIS A 49 6.84 11.40 16.63
CA HIS A 49 6.20 12.20 17.70
C HIS A 49 4.98 12.97 17.19
N SER A 50 5.09 13.58 16.02
CA SER A 50 3.99 14.32 15.40
C SER A 50 2.82 13.39 15.06
N ALA A 51 3.10 12.21 14.50
CA ALA A 51 2.09 11.18 14.21
C ALA A 51 1.39 10.70 15.49
N LEU A 52 2.14 10.43 16.56
CA LEU A 52 1.58 10.01 17.84
C LEU A 52 0.66 11.09 18.43
N ILE A 53 1.07 12.37 18.41
CA ILE A 53 0.25 13.47 18.93
C ILE A 53 -1.03 13.63 18.13
N MET A 54 -0.92 13.67 16.80
CA MET A 54 -2.05 13.81 15.87
C MET A 54 -3.07 12.66 16.02
N LEU A 55 -2.58 11.41 16.07
CA LEU A 55 -3.44 10.24 15.98
C LEU A 55 -3.96 9.75 17.34
N ALA A 56 -3.19 9.89 18.42
CA ALA A 56 -3.54 9.29 19.70
C ALA A 56 -4.20 10.26 20.69
N VAL A 57 -3.79 11.54 20.73
CA VAL A 57 -4.22 12.48 21.78
C VAL A 57 -5.73 12.75 21.75
N PRO A 58 -6.38 13.05 20.60
CA PRO A 58 -7.83 13.28 20.56
C PRO A 58 -8.63 12.07 21.03
N ILE A 59 -8.21 10.87 20.62
CA ILE A 59 -8.88 9.61 20.96
C ILE A 59 -8.73 9.33 22.46
N LEU A 60 -7.51 9.44 23.00
CA LEU A 60 -7.24 9.22 24.42
C LEU A 60 -8.02 10.18 25.31
N VAL A 61 -7.97 11.49 25.02
CA VAL A 61 -8.67 12.51 25.82
C VAL A 61 -10.18 12.34 25.69
N GLY A 62 -10.71 12.08 24.49
CA GLY A 62 -12.13 11.81 24.27
C GLY A 62 -12.62 10.59 25.05
N ALA A 63 -11.85 9.49 25.04
CA ALA A 63 -12.19 8.26 25.73
C ALA A 63 -12.22 8.43 27.27
N ILE A 64 -11.17 9.03 27.85
CA ILE A 64 -11.01 9.19 29.30
C ILE A 64 -11.91 10.30 29.86
N SER A 65 -12.17 11.35 29.10
CA SER A 65 -12.99 12.47 29.57
C SER A 65 -14.44 12.07 29.88
N ALA A 66 -15.03 11.16 29.11
CA ALA A 66 -16.36 10.61 29.42
C ALA A 66 -16.41 9.94 30.81
N LEU A 67 -15.35 9.20 31.18
CA LEU A 67 -15.25 8.49 32.46
C LEU A 67 -15.11 9.41 33.66
N LEU A 68 -14.45 10.56 33.50
CA LEU A 68 -14.20 11.50 34.59
C LEU A 68 -15.30 12.56 34.70
N LEU A 69 -15.68 13.15 33.57
CA LEU A 69 -16.48 14.37 33.54
C LEU A 69 -17.99 14.08 33.58
N ILE A 70 -18.45 13.05 32.86
CA ILE A 70 -19.89 12.74 32.70
C ILE A 70 -20.35 11.64 33.69
N ARG A 71 -19.44 11.09 34.50
CA ARG A 71 -19.70 10.02 35.48
C ARG A 71 -20.94 10.28 36.33
N ASP A 72 -21.01 11.44 36.96
CA ASP A 72 -22.03 11.72 37.95
C ASP A 72 -23.44 11.79 37.34
N ASN A 73 -23.54 12.24 36.08
CA ASN A 73 -24.80 12.25 35.32
C ASN A 73 -25.16 10.85 34.85
N THR A 74 -24.18 10.09 34.36
CA THR A 74 -24.39 8.72 33.84
C THR A 74 -24.93 7.77 34.91
N TYR A 75 -24.47 7.92 36.15
CA TYR A 75 -24.90 7.10 37.28
C TYR A 75 -25.97 7.77 38.17
N ASN A 76 -26.58 8.87 37.72
CA ASN A 76 -27.59 9.64 38.49
C ASN A 76 -27.14 10.06 39.90
N MET A 77 -25.83 10.25 40.10
CA MET A 77 -25.23 10.67 41.37
C MET A 77 -25.09 12.19 41.49
N HIS A 78 -25.43 12.96 40.45
CA HIS A 78 -25.20 14.40 40.38
C HIS A 78 -25.78 15.16 41.59
N ALA A 79 -26.99 14.83 42.04
CA ALA A 79 -27.63 15.49 43.19
C ALA A 79 -26.86 15.24 44.51
N LEU A 80 -26.41 14.00 44.74
CA LEU A 80 -25.61 13.63 45.92
C LEU A 80 -24.24 14.31 45.90
N VAL A 81 -23.61 14.35 44.74
CA VAL A 81 -22.31 14.98 44.52
C VAL A 81 -22.41 16.50 44.67
N ALA A 82 -23.49 17.12 44.19
CA ALA A 82 -23.74 18.56 44.30
C ALA A 82 -24.03 19.00 45.75
N ALA A 83 -24.56 18.13 46.61
CA ALA A 83 -24.80 18.42 48.03
C ALA A 83 -23.52 18.43 48.91
N THR A 84 -22.36 18.04 48.36
CA THR A 84 -21.08 18.08 49.08
C THR A 84 -20.56 19.51 49.24
N PRO A 85 -19.74 19.82 50.26
CA PRO A 85 -19.19 21.17 50.49
C PRO A 85 -18.15 21.63 49.45
N ILE A 86 -17.94 20.87 48.38
CA ILE A 86 -16.96 21.17 47.33
C ILE A 86 -17.63 22.03 46.24
N SER A 87 -17.09 23.22 45.97
CA SER A 87 -17.61 24.08 44.91
C SER A 87 -17.54 23.41 43.53
N TYR A 88 -18.47 23.77 42.64
CA TYR A 88 -18.49 23.28 41.25
C TYR A 88 -17.16 23.55 40.53
N THR A 89 -16.63 24.77 40.68
CA THR A 89 -15.36 25.18 40.06
C THR A 89 -14.18 24.35 40.54
N LYS A 90 -14.06 24.12 41.86
CA LYS A 90 -12.99 23.30 42.44
C LYS A 90 -13.07 21.85 41.96
N ARG A 91 -14.28 21.32 41.84
CA ARG A 91 -14.51 19.95 41.33
C ARG A 91 -14.13 19.82 39.86
N LEU A 92 -14.54 20.78 39.03
CA LEU A 92 -14.24 20.80 37.60
C LEU A 92 -12.72 20.91 37.35
N LEU A 93 -12.04 21.81 38.09
CA LEU A 93 -10.58 21.98 38.01
C LEU A 93 -9.83 20.71 38.41
N VAL A 94 -10.22 20.05 39.50
CA VAL A 94 -9.58 18.79 39.91
C VAL A 94 -9.71 17.71 38.84
N ARG A 95 -10.88 17.58 38.20
CA ARG A 95 -11.10 16.59 37.14
C ARG A 95 -10.37 16.93 35.85
N TYR A 96 -10.32 18.21 35.49
CA TYR A 96 -9.50 18.71 34.38
C TYR A 96 -8.03 18.38 34.62
N SER A 97 -7.48 18.72 35.79
CA SER A 97 -6.09 18.42 36.14
C SER A 97 -5.83 16.92 36.11
N ALA A 98 -6.74 16.08 36.61
CA ALA A 98 -6.60 14.62 36.55
C ALA A 98 -6.55 14.10 35.10
N LEU A 99 -7.47 14.56 34.25
CA LEU A 99 -7.53 14.20 32.83
C LEU A 99 -6.25 14.62 32.08
N SER A 100 -5.82 15.87 32.26
CA SER A 100 -4.63 16.41 31.60
C SER A 100 -3.36 15.70 32.05
N ILE A 101 -3.13 15.56 33.36
CA ILE A 101 -1.92 14.90 33.89
C ILE A 101 -1.86 13.44 33.44
N PHE A 102 -2.99 12.72 33.50
CA PHE A 102 -3.04 11.33 33.03
C PHE A 102 -2.69 11.23 31.54
N SER A 103 -3.34 12.04 30.70
CA SER A 103 -3.15 11.97 29.25
C SER A 103 -1.74 12.41 28.82
N ILE A 104 -1.17 13.44 29.47
CA ILE A 104 0.24 13.85 29.29
C ILE A 104 1.18 12.71 29.69
N SER A 105 1.02 12.14 30.89
CA SER A 105 1.92 11.09 31.38
C SER A 105 1.91 9.87 30.47
N MET A 106 0.73 9.43 30.03
CA MET A 106 0.57 8.30 29.14
C MET A 106 1.22 8.52 27.77
N THR A 107 0.96 9.69 27.17
CA THR A 107 1.51 9.99 25.84
C THR A 107 3.01 10.25 25.92
N PHE A 108 3.50 10.84 27.01
CA PHE A 108 4.93 11.03 27.25
C PHE A 108 5.67 9.68 27.39
N VAL A 109 5.10 8.70 28.10
CA VAL A 109 5.66 7.34 28.14
C VAL A 109 5.74 6.72 26.75
N ALA A 110 4.70 6.91 25.93
CA ALA A 110 4.69 6.42 24.55
C ALA A 110 5.74 7.12 23.67
N MET A 111 5.94 8.44 23.81
CA MET A 111 7.02 9.20 23.15
C MET A 111 8.40 8.70 23.60
N MET A 112 8.62 8.53 24.90
CA MET A 112 9.87 8.01 25.44
C MET A 112 10.19 6.61 24.92
N LEU A 113 9.18 5.76 24.75
CA LEU A 113 9.36 4.42 24.18
C LEU A 113 9.87 4.48 22.73
N ILE A 114 9.34 5.39 21.91
CA ILE A 114 9.85 5.65 20.54
C ILE A 114 11.33 6.03 20.61
N SER A 115 11.67 6.98 21.48
CA SER A 115 13.04 7.47 21.62
C SER A 115 14.01 6.40 22.11
N ILE A 116 13.58 5.49 22.99
CA ILE A 116 14.40 4.35 23.45
C ILE A 116 14.63 3.35 22.33
N ILE A 117 13.62 3.06 21.51
CA ILE A 117 13.75 2.15 20.36
C ILE A 117 14.74 2.74 19.34
N LEU A 118 14.65 4.05 19.06
CA LEU A 118 15.58 4.72 18.15
C LEU A 118 16.98 4.94 18.75
N TRP A 119 17.07 5.16 20.07
CA TRP A 119 18.35 5.34 20.78
C TRP A 119 19.33 4.21 20.49
N GLN A 120 18.84 2.97 20.43
CA GLN A 120 19.67 1.80 20.14
C GLN A 120 20.49 1.94 18.84
N ARG A 121 20.12 2.89 17.96
CA ARG A 121 20.77 3.15 16.68
C ARG A 121 21.66 4.39 16.65
N THR A 122 21.38 5.47 17.42
CA THR A 122 21.97 6.81 17.13
C THR A 122 22.32 7.72 18.33
N GLY A 123 22.27 7.23 19.58
CA GLY A 123 22.88 7.94 20.74
C GLY A 123 21.97 8.94 21.48
N SER A 124 22.56 9.84 22.29
CA SER A 124 21.87 10.49 23.43
C SER A 124 21.04 11.75 23.15
N PHE A 125 21.22 12.39 22.00
CA PHE A 125 20.52 13.64 21.62
C PHE A 125 18.99 13.47 21.47
N LEU A 126 18.52 12.24 21.21
CA LEU A 126 17.09 11.95 21.00
C LEU A 126 16.25 12.19 22.27
N LEU A 127 16.80 11.97 23.47
CA LEU A 127 16.05 12.18 24.73
C LEU A 127 15.78 13.65 24.99
N SER A 128 16.77 14.54 24.76
CA SER A 128 16.56 15.99 24.89
C SER A 128 15.48 16.50 23.93
N THR A 129 15.50 16.05 22.68
CA THR A 129 14.49 16.42 21.68
C THR A 129 13.09 15.93 22.07
N THR A 130 13.00 14.75 22.68
CA THR A 130 11.73 14.19 23.20
C THR A 130 11.12 15.06 24.30
N LEU A 131 11.95 15.52 25.25
CA LEU A 131 11.51 16.41 26.32
C LEU A 131 11.02 17.76 25.75
N ILE A 132 11.72 18.29 24.76
CA ILE A 132 11.33 19.52 24.06
C ILE A 132 9.99 19.34 23.35
N HIS A 133 9.81 18.26 22.58
CA HIS A 133 8.54 17.98 21.90
C HIS A 133 7.39 17.79 22.90
N ALA A 134 7.66 17.15 24.03
CA ALA A 134 6.67 16.97 25.08
C ALA A 134 6.23 18.32 25.69
N ALA A 135 7.17 19.24 25.92
CA ALA A 135 6.89 20.56 26.46
C ALA A 135 6.17 21.48 25.45
N VAL A 136 6.60 21.49 24.19
CA VAL A 136 6.12 22.44 23.18
C VAL A 136 4.87 21.95 22.46
N PHE A 137 4.78 20.67 22.11
CA PHE A 137 3.66 20.13 21.33
C PHE A 137 2.68 19.35 22.19
N LEU A 138 3.15 18.37 22.97
CA LEU A 138 2.23 17.49 23.73
C LEU A 138 1.45 18.26 24.80
N LEU A 139 2.15 19.05 25.63
CA LEU A 139 1.55 19.73 26.77
C LEU A 139 0.42 20.70 26.34
N PRO A 140 0.62 21.67 25.43
CA PRO A 140 -0.47 22.56 24.99
C PRO A 140 -1.62 21.81 24.33
N SER A 141 -1.32 20.77 23.55
CA SER A 141 -2.32 19.95 22.86
C SER A 141 -3.27 19.24 23.82
N VAL A 142 -2.72 18.55 24.82
CA VAL A 142 -3.53 17.86 25.83
C VAL A 142 -4.33 18.85 26.67
N LEU A 143 -3.76 20.01 27.01
CA LEU A 143 -4.46 21.05 27.77
C LEU A 143 -5.66 21.61 26.98
N LEU A 144 -5.50 21.86 25.68
CA LEU A 144 -6.58 22.30 24.79
C LEU A 144 -7.66 21.23 24.67
N MET A 145 -7.29 19.99 24.33
CA MET A 145 -8.26 18.90 24.18
C MET A 145 -9.03 18.66 25.48
N SER A 146 -8.33 18.70 26.61
CA SER A 146 -8.97 18.56 27.92
C SER A 146 -9.90 19.74 28.23
N ALA A 147 -9.56 20.97 27.80
CA ALA A 147 -10.39 22.16 27.96
C ALA A 147 -11.70 22.06 27.15
N ILE A 148 -11.62 21.56 25.92
CA ILE A 148 -12.81 21.28 25.10
C ILE A 148 -13.70 20.24 25.79
N ALA A 149 -13.11 19.18 26.36
CA ALA A 149 -13.87 18.14 27.06
C ALA A 149 -14.67 18.67 28.26
N ILE A 150 -14.06 19.51 29.12
CA ILE A 150 -14.77 20.14 30.24
C ILE A 150 -15.83 21.14 29.78
N TRP A 151 -15.58 21.89 28.71
CA TRP A 151 -16.58 22.80 28.14
C TRP A 151 -17.80 22.06 27.58
N LEU A 152 -17.61 20.91 26.93
CA LEU A 152 -18.72 20.05 26.50
C LEU A 152 -19.46 19.45 27.71
N SER A 153 -18.72 19.03 28.73
CA SER A 153 -19.31 18.47 29.94
C SER A 153 -20.13 19.50 30.74
N SER A 154 -19.74 20.77 30.75
CA SER A 154 -20.49 21.83 31.45
C SER A 154 -21.87 22.10 30.82
N LYS A 155 -22.03 21.78 29.54
CA LYS A 155 -23.29 21.91 28.78
C LYS A 155 -24.26 20.72 28.93
N GLN A 156 -23.94 19.75 29.80
CA GLN A 156 -24.76 18.54 30.05
C GLN A 156 -25.01 17.68 28.80
N TYR A 157 -24.09 17.69 27.84
CA TYR A 157 -24.14 16.75 26.72
C TYR A 157 -23.94 15.31 27.20
N GLY A 158 -24.60 14.37 26.52
CA GLY A 158 -24.45 12.94 26.80
C GLY A 158 -23.08 12.40 26.36
N VAL A 159 -22.71 11.23 26.89
CA VAL A 159 -21.44 10.55 26.55
C VAL A 159 -21.25 10.38 25.03
N TYR A 160 -22.32 10.03 24.30
CA TYR A 160 -22.27 9.87 22.85
C TYR A 160 -21.96 11.17 22.11
N SER A 161 -22.47 12.31 22.58
CA SER A 161 -22.17 13.61 21.99
C SER A 161 -20.70 13.99 22.20
N LEU A 162 -20.15 13.67 23.36
CA LEU A 162 -18.72 13.91 23.62
C LEU A 162 -17.84 13.06 22.69
N TYR A 163 -18.15 11.76 22.53
CA TYR A 163 -17.43 10.90 21.59
C TYR A 163 -17.57 11.36 20.14
N ALA A 164 -18.76 11.79 19.72
CA ALA A 164 -18.97 12.32 18.38
C ALA A 164 -18.14 13.58 18.11
N VAL A 165 -18.04 14.50 19.07
CA VAL A 165 -17.23 15.72 18.90
C VAL A 165 -15.74 15.37 18.82
N PHE A 166 -15.22 14.50 19.69
CA PHE A 166 -13.80 14.11 19.62
C PHE A 166 -13.47 13.32 18.37
N ALA A 167 -14.37 12.46 17.89
CA ALA A 167 -14.23 11.80 16.59
C ALA A 167 -14.22 12.82 15.44
N ALA A 168 -15.09 13.84 15.49
CA ALA A 168 -15.12 14.90 14.49
C ALA A 168 -13.88 15.79 14.53
N ILE A 169 -13.34 16.12 15.71
CA ILE A 169 -12.06 16.84 15.84
C ILE A 169 -10.93 16.01 15.26
N TRP A 170 -10.88 14.71 15.57
CA TRP A 170 -9.84 13.82 15.08
C TRP A 170 -9.89 13.67 13.56
N LEU A 171 -11.04 13.26 13.00
CA LEU A 171 -11.22 13.12 11.55
C LEU A 171 -11.05 14.46 10.82
N GLY A 172 -11.59 15.53 11.37
CA GLY A 172 -11.46 16.88 10.81
C GLY A 172 -10.01 17.35 10.79
N TYR A 173 -9.25 17.10 11.86
CA TYR A 173 -7.82 17.45 11.88
C TYR A 173 -7.01 16.62 10.89
N VAL A 174 -7.24 15.30 10.81
CA VAL A 174 -6.56 14.45 9.83
C VAL A 174 -6.85 14.92 8.40
N ALA A 175 -8.11 15.27 8.09
CA ALA A 175 -8.48 15.84 6.80
C ALA A 175 -7.78 17.19 6.54
N LEU A 176 -7.78 18.11 7.51
CA LEU A 176 -7.09 19.40 7.40
C LEU A 176 -5.58 19.25 7.24
N ALA A 177 -4.96 18.33 7.98
CA ALA A 177 -3.54 18.00 7.88
C ALA A 177 -3.21 17.40 6.50
N SER A 178 -4.10 16.57 5.95
CA SER A 178 -3.94 16.05 4.59
C SER A 178 -4.00 17.16 3.55
N LEU A 179 -4.96 18.09 3.69
CA LEU A 179 -5.15 19.24 2.78
C LEU A 179 -4.09 20.34 2.95
N SER A 180 -3.41 20.39 4.09
CA SER A 180 -2.27 21.28 4.33
C SER A 180 -0.93 20.64 3.93
N GLY A 181 -0.94 19.45 3.33
CA GLY A 181 0.27 18.78 2.86
C GLY A 181 1.14 18.17 3.98
N SER A 182 0.52 17.66 5.05
CA SER A 182 1.25 17.06 6.16
C SER A 182 2.00 15.80 5.72
N PRO A 183 3.35 15.77 5.82
CA PRO A 183 4.18 14.66 5.34
C PRO A 183 4.02 13.34 6.10
N ILE A 184 3.25 13.34 7.19
CA ILE A 184 2.91 12.14 7.97
C ILE A 184 1.82 11.32 7.27
N LEU A 185 0.96 11.98 6.48
CA LEU A 185 -0.17 11.35 5.82
C LEU A 185 0.22 11.04 4.37
N ALA A 186 0.16 9.76 4.02
CA ALA A 186 0.44 9.32 2.66
C ALA A 186 -0.53 10.00 1.68
N GLY A 187 0.00 10.54 0.57
CA GLY A 187 -0.80 11.21 -0.45
C GLY A 187 -1.29 12.62 -0.10
N SER A 188 -0.85 13.22 1.01
CA SER A 188 -1.20 14.60 1.34
C SER A 188 -0.65 15.59 0.30
N THR A 189 -1.44 16.58 -0.08
CA THR A 189 -1.04 17.68 -0.96
C THR A 189 -1.50 19.01 -0.37
N ILE A 190 -0.83 20.10 -0.73
CA ILE A 190 -1.29 21.44 -0.34
C ILE A 190 -2.45 21.82 -1.26
N ALA A 191 -3.68 21.56 -0.80
CA ALA A 191 -4.87 21.85 -1.59
C ALA A 191 -5.13 23.37 -1.72
N ASN A 192 -4.72 24.16 -0.72
CA ASN A 192 -4.89 25.61 -0.72
C ASN A 192 -3.84 26.32 0.17
N ASN A 193 -3.10 27.27 -0.40
CA ASN A 193 -2.09 28.06 0.33
C ASN A 193 -2.67 28.94 1.44
N ALA A 194 -3.91 29.43 1.30
CA ALA A 194 -4.60 30.16 2.36
C ALA A 194 -4.95 29.23 3.53
N LEU A 195 -5.33 27.98 3.25
CA LEU A 195 -5.56 26.97 4.28
C LEU A 195 -4.26 26.65 5.03
N LEU A 196 -3.17 26.42 4.30
CA LEU A 196 -1.85 26.21 4.90
C LEU A 196 -1.44 27.38 5.78
N SER A 197 -1.57 28.61 5.27
CA SER A 197 -1.28 29.84 6.02
C SER A 197 -2.11 29.95 7.29
N MET A 198 -3.41 29.63 7.24
CA MET A 198 -4.25 29.59 8.44
C MET A 198 -3.79 28.49 9.41
N MET A 199 -3.41 27.31 8.92
CA MET A 199 -2.97 26.19 9.75
C MET A 199 -1.62 26.45 10.44
N ILE A 200 -0.70 27.18 9.82
CA ILE A 200 0.54 27.63 10.50
C ILE A 200 0.20 28.34 11.83
N TRP A 201 -0.84 29.18 11.86
CA TRP A 201 -1.22 29.96 13.05
C TRP A 201 -2.25 29.28 13.95
N LEU A 202 -3.16 28.49 13.38
CA LEU A 202 -4.35 27.95 14.05
C LEU A 202 -4.32 26.43 14.27
N ASP A 203 -3.27 25.72 13.84
CA ASP A 203 -3.14 24.29 14.07
C ASP A 203 -3.21 24.01 15.59
N PRO A 204 -4.20 23.23 16.07
CA PRO A 204 -4.35 22.93 17.49
C PRO A 204 -3.16 22.17 18.09
N PHE A 205 -2.45 21.37 17.30
CA PHE A 205 -1.27 20.60 17.72
C PHE A 205 0.04 21.30 17.40
N GLY A 206 0.03 22.30 16.50
CA GLY A 206 1.18 23.13 16.15
C GLY A 206 2.19 22.42 15.26
N LEU A 207 1.77 21.31 14.65
CA LEU A 207 2.61 20.43 13.84
C LEU A 207 2.83 21.03 12.45
N THR A 208 1.86 21.77 11.90
CA THR A 208 1.93 22.34 10.55
C THR A 208 3.15 23.24 10.36
N ALA A 209 3.34 24.24 11.23
CA ALA A 209 4.49 25.15 11.16
C ALA A 209 5.82 24.38 11.33
N TYR A 210 5.85 23.41 12.25
CA TYR A 210 7.05 22.64 12.54
C TYR A 210 7.48 21.71 11.40
N LEU A 211 6.52 21.01 10.79
CA LEU A 211 6.76 20.13 9.64
C LEU A 211 7.07 20.94 8.38
N GLN A 212 6.48 22.12 8.21
CA GLN A 212 6.75 22.98 7.07
C GLN A 212 8.19 23.54 7.09
N ALA A 213 8.72 23.89 8.26
CA ALA A 213 10.14 24.28 8.38
C ALA A 213 11.07 23.16 7.87
N LEU A 214 10.76 21.90 8.22
CA LEU A 214 11.49 20.73 7.76
C LEU A 214 11.32 20.49 6.25
N LEU A 215 10.13 20.78 5.70
CA LEU A 215 9.86 20.75 4.25
C LEU A 215 10.64 21.80 3.45
N SER A 216 10.95 22.94 4.07
CA SER A 216 11.69 24.04 3.45
C SER A 216 13.21 23.85 3.46
N GLY A 217 13.71 22.75 4.03
CA GLY A 217 15.15 22.47 4.13
C GLY A 217 15.85 23.16 5.31
N GLU A 218 15.11 23.90 6.14
CA GLU A 218 15.65 24.46 7.37
C GLU A 218 15.91 23.35 8.40
N HIS A 219 16.91 23.54 9.26
CA HIS A 219 17.04 22.70 10.46
C HIS A 219 15.74 22.82 11.26
N ALA A 220 15.10 21.70 11.59
CA ALA A 220 13.83 21.67 12.33
C ALA A 220 14.01 22.23 13.75
N ALA A 221 14.00 23.56 13.84
CA ALA A 221 14.08 24.33 15.04
C ALA A 221 12.68 24.82 15.42
N ILE A 222 12.47 24.98 16.72
CA ILE A 222 11.29 25.68 17.22
C ILE A 222 11.50 27.16 16.94
N ASP A 223 10.84 27.66 15.92
CA ASP A 223 10.94 29.03 15.45
C ASP A 223 9.89 29.92 16.14
N MET A 224 9.88 31.22 15.77
CA MET A 224 8.92 32.17 16.32
C MET A 224 7.48 31.83 15.92
N GLN A 225 7.25 31.24 14.74
CA GLN A 225 5.90 30.87 14.30
C GLN A 225 5.31 29.78 15.17
N VAL A 226 6.08 28.73 15.47
CA VAL A 226 5.67 27.66 16.39
C VAL A 226 5.36 28.26 17.76
N LEU A 227 6.24 29.10 18.32
CA LEU A 227 6.02 29.69 19.64
C LEU A 227 4.77 30.58 19.70
N LEU A 228 4.54 31.43 18.70
CA LEU A 228 3.35 32.28 18.60
C LEU A 228 2.07 31.44 18.46
N ASN A 229 2.10 30.40 17.63
CA ASN A 229 1.00 29.45 17.51
C ASN A 229 0.69 28.80 18.88
N ARG A 230 1.70 28.32 19.62
CA ARG A 230 1.49 27.74 20.96
C ARG A 230 0.92 28.75 21.95
N LEU A 231 1.32 30.02 21.87
CA LEU A 231 0.74 31.10 22.68
C LEU A 231 -0.74 31.35 22.34
N ILE A 232 -1.11 31.37 21.06
CA ILE A 232 -2.51 31.47 20.61
C ILE A 232 -3.33 30.30 21.16
N ILE A 233 -2.81 29.08 21.08
CA ILE A 233 -3.52 27.90 21.58
C ILE A 233 -3.65 27.90 23.11
N LEU A 234 -2.63 28.32 23.86
CA LEU A 234 -2.69 28.43 25.32
C LEU A 234 -3.65 29.54 25.79
N THR A 235 -3.71 30.67 25.07
CA THR A 235 -4.68 31.74 25.35
C THR A 235 -6.10 31.28 25.06
N LEU A 236 -6.35 30.60 23.93
CA LEU A 236 -7.63 29.97 23.61
C LEU A 236 -8.03 28.93 24.66
N THR A 237 -7.10 28.07 25.06
CA THR A 237 -7.31 27.06 26.12
C THR A 237 -7.76 27.73 27.42
N SER A 238 -7.08 28.81 27.82
CA SER A 238 -7.42 29.58 29.03
C SER A 238 -8.81 30.22 28.93
N ALA A 239 -9.18 30.74 27.75
CA ALA A 239 -10.50 31.31 27.51
C ALA A 239 -11.61 30.24 27.56
N ILE A 240 -11.39 29.05 26.99
CA ILE A 240 -12.33 27.92 27.04
C ILE A 240 -12.54 27.46 28.48
N ILE A 241 -11.46 27.31 29.26
CA ILE A 241 -11.53 26.93 30.68
C ILE A 241 -12.29 27.99 31.47
N TYR A 242 -11.96 29.28 31.28
CA TYR A 242 -12.65 30.38 31.94
C TYR A 242 -14.15 30.33 31.66
N ASN A 243 -14.55 30.15 30.40
CA ASN A 243 -15.95 30.01 30.01
C ASN A 243 -16.62 28.79 30.66
N ALA A 244 -15.99 27.61 30.62
CA ALA A 244 -16.52 26.39 31.24
C ALA A 244 -16.72 26.53 32.75
N LEU A 245 -15.86 27.28 33.45
CA LEU A 245 -15.96 27.54 34.88
C LEU A 245 -17.08 28.53 35.25
N HIS A 246 -17.42 29.46 34.35
CA HIS A 246 -18.42 30.51 34.57
C HIS A 246 -19.83 30.15 34.06
N GLN A 247 -19.98 29.05 33.33
CA GLN A 247 -21.28 28.48 32.99
C GLN A 247 -21.98 27.96 34.26
N LYS A 248 -22.79 28.81 34.89
CA LYS A 248 -23.72 28.40 35.95
C LYS A 248 -24.83 27.56 35.33
N THR A 249 -24.71 26.24 35.34
CA THR A 249 -25.85 25.37 35.10
C THR A 249 -26.65 25.30 36.40
N PRO A 250 -27.83 25.94 36.52
CA PRO A 250 -28.69 25.69 37.66
C PRO A 250 -29.06 24.20 37.64
N PRO A 251 -29.03 23.50 38.80
CA PRO A 251 -29.61 22.17 38.86
C PRO A 251 -31.06 22.32 38.41
N LYS A 252 -31.46 21.66 37.31
CA LYS A 252 -32.88 21.53 37.01
C LYS A 252 -33.44 20.66 38.14
N PRO A 253 -34.26 21.20 39.06
CA PRO A 253 -34.95 20.31 39.97
C PRO A 253 -35.79 19.38 39.11
N HIS A 254 -35.73 18.08 39.34
CA HIS A 254 -36.81 17.17 38.94
C HIS A 254 -38.05 17.48 39.79
N SER A 255 -38.54 18.72 39.70
CA SER A 255 -39.80 19.17 40.26
C SER A 255 -40.86 18.83 39.22
N ASN A 256 -41.36 17.60 39.28
CA ASN A 256 -42.73 17.21 38.89
C ASN A 256 -43.02 15.70 39.05
N LEU A 257 -42.24 14.96 39.85
CA LEU A 257 -42.75 13.70 40.37
C LEU A 257 -43.59 14.00 41.60
N LYS A 258 -44.92 14.05 41.43
CA LYS A 258 -45.84 13.82 42.54
C LYS A 258 -45.46 12.46 43.12
N ILE A 259 -44.74 12.46 44.25
CA ILE A 259 -44.55 11.26 45.05
C ILE A 259 -45.95 10.87 45.50
N LYS A 260 -46.59 9.95 44.78
CA LYS A 260 -47.76 9.25 45.28
C LYS A 260 -47.28 8.56 46.55
N GLN A 261 -47.83 8.97 47.69
CA GLN A 261 -47.65 8.20 48.92
C GLN A 261 -48.00 6.74 48.60
N PRO A 262 -47.12 5.78 48.89
CA PRO A 262 -47.45 4.38 48.71
C PRO A 262 -48.71 4.11 49.54
N GLN A 263 -49.81 3.73 48.87
CA GLN A 263 -50.94 3.18 49.60
C GLN A 263 -50.47 1.93 50.33
N PRO A 264 -50.89 1.71 51.59
CA PRO A 264 -50.57 0.49 52.31
C PRO A 264 -51.10 -0.71 51.50
N ILE A 265 -50.20 -1.44 50.86
CA ILE A 265 -50.52 -2.70 50.19
C ILE A 265 -50.76 -3.69 51.32
N ASN A 266 -52.04 -3.98 51.59
CA ASN A 266 -52.40 -5.15 52.38
C ASN A 266 -52.00 -6.38 51.56
N PRO A 267 -51.04 -7.21 52.00
CA PRO A 267 -50.68 -8.42 51.28
C PRO A 267 -51.83 -9.41 51.42
N LYS A 268 -52.81 -9.36 50.52
CA LYS A 268 -53.65 -10.52 50.28
C LYS A 268 -52.73 -11.55 49.64
N HIS A 269 -52.36 -12.57 50.42
CA HIS A 269 -51.82 -13.82 49.89
C HIS A 269 -52.87 -14.47 48.99
N SER A 270 -52.97 -14.01 47.75
CA SER A 270 -53.65 -14.74 46.69
C SER A 270 -52.74 -15.89 46.30
N SER A 271 -53.12 -17.11 46.69
CA SER A 271 -52.57 -18.36 46.16
C SER A 271 -53.03 -18.52 44.69
N THR A 272 -52.58 -17.63 43.82
CA THR A 272 -52.75 -17.81 42.38
C THR A 272 -51.82 -18.93 41.95
N MET A 273 -52.39 -20.10 41.63
CA MET A 273 -51.67 -21.15 40.92
C MET A 273 -51.21 -20.60 39.56
N TYR A 274 -49.91 -20.35 39.45
CA TYR A 274 -49.31 -19.88 38.22
C TYR A 274 -49.40 -20.98 37.16
N HIS A 275 -50.24 -20.79 36.14
CA HIS A 275 -50.28 -21.70 34.99
C HIS A 275 -49.24 -21.23 33.98
N GLN A 276 -48.27 -22.09 33.68
CA GLN A 276 -47.29 -21.81 32.65
C GLN A 276 -47.97 -21.89 31.28
N ILE A 277 -48.23 -20.74 30.66
CA ILE A 277 -48.76 -20.68 29.30
C ILE A 277 -47.59 -20.90 28.33
N GLY A 278 -47.68 -21.92 27.48
CA GLY A 278 -46.70 -22.13 26.41
C GLY A 278 -46.76 -20.99 25.38
N THR A 279 -45.63 -20.67 24.74
CA THR A 279 -45.60 -19.70 23.64
C THR A 279 -46.51 -20.11 22.50
N GLN A 280 -47.52 -19.30 22.21
CA GLN A 280 -48.46 -19.54 21.11
C GLN A 280 -47.95 -19.03 19.75
N ALA A 281 -46.97 -18.13 19.72
CA ALA A 281 -46.42 -17.56 18.49
C ALA A 281 -45.37 -18.48 17.84
N ALA A 282 -45.42 -18.60 16.51
CA ALA A 282 -44.43 -19.37 15.76
C ALA A 282 -43.04 -18.69 15.87
N PRO A 283 -41.93 -19.46 15.96
CA PRO A 283 -40.57 -18.90 16.07
C PRO A 283 -40.22 -17.86 14.99
N ILE A 284 -40.78 -18.02 13.79
CA ILE A 284 -40.55 -17.09 12.68
C ILE A 284 -41.21 -15.72 12.88
N GLN A 285 -42.38 -15.68 13.55
CA GLN A 285 -43.06 -14.42 13.89
C GLN A 285 -42.25 -13.67 14.95
N ILE A 286 -41.72 -14.40 15.94
CA ILE A 286 -40.84 -13.84 16.98
C ILE A 286 -39.56 -13.29 16.34
N LEU A 287 -38.95 -14.04 15.41
CA LEU A 287 -37.76 -13.59 14.67
C LEU A 287 -38.03 -12.31 13.88
N ALA A 288 -39.14 -12.24 13.15
CA ALA A 288 -39.52 -11.07 12.37
C ALA A 288 -39.69 -9.83 13.25
N GLU A 289 -40.40 -9.95 14.38
CA GLU A 289 -40.66 -8.80 15.26
C GLU A 289 -39.39 -8.33 16.00
N LEU A 290 -38.53 -9.27 16.42
CA LEU A 290 -37.23 -8.93 17.01
C LEU A 290 -36.30 -8.27 15.99
N SER A 291 -36.29 -8.76 14.74
CA SER A 291 -35.50 -8.17 13.65
C SER A 291 -36.00 -6.76 13.33
N ARG A 292 -37.32 -6.57 13.26
CA ARG A 292 -37.94 -5.25 13.06
C ARG A 292 -37.60 -4.29 14.18
N THR A 293 -37.67 -4.75 15.43
CA THR A 293 -37.34 -3.94 16.62
C THR A 293 -35.86 -3.55 16.61
N ALA A 294 -34.97 -4.50 16.32
CA ALA A 294 -33.53 -4.29 16.20
C ALA A 294 -33.20 -3.26 15.10
N LEU A 295 -33.78 -3.43 13.90
CA LEU A 295 -33.60 -2.52 12.78
C LEU A 295 -34.14 -1.13 13.08
N ASN A 296 -35.36 -1.03 13.63
CA ASN A 296 -35.95 0.25 14.03
C ASN A 296 -35.09 0.97 15.07
N ASN A 297 -34.48 0.24 16.01
CA ASN A 297 -33.58 0.84 16.99
C ASN A 297 -32.34 1.44 16.33
N LEU A 298 -31.74 0.75 15.35
CA LEU A 298 -30.57 1.25 14.63
C LEU A 298 -30.92 2.45 13.73
N ILE A 299 -31.99 2.39 12.95
CA ILE A 299 -32.37 3.47 12.02
C ILE A 299 -32.89 4.70 12.77
N SER A 300 -33.61 4.51 13.89
CA SER A 300 -34.12 5.65 14.68
C SER A 300 -33.05 6.31 15.54
N ASN A 301 -31.86 5.70 15.65
CA ASN A 301 -30.76 6.27 16.42
C ASN A 301 -30.17 7.48 15.67
N LYS A 302 -30.32 8.67 16.27
CA LYS A 302 -29.82 9.94 15.71
C LYS A 302 -28.35 9.90 15.32
N LEU A 303 -27.53 9.17 16.07
CA LEU A 303 -26.10 9.03 15.76
C LEU A 303 -25.88 8.19 14.49
N ASN A 304 -26.64 7.11 14.31
CA ASN A 304 -26.53 6.29 13.10
C ASN A 304 -27.03 7.05 11.86
N LEU A 305 -28.11 7.84 11.99
CA LEU A 305 -28.56 8.72 10.90
C LEU A 305 -27.51 9.77 10.54
N LEU A 306 -26.90 10.42 11.54
CA LEU A 306 -25.82 11.38 11.32
C LEU A 306 -24.62 10.73 10.62
N ILE A 307 -24.23 9.52 11.06
CA ILE A 307 -23.16 8.74 10.43
C ILE A 307 -23.50 8.41 8.99
N LEU A 308 -24.72 7.95 8.68
CA LEU A 308 -25.13 7.62 7.32
C LEU A 308 -25.20 8.85 6.40
N CYS A 309 -25.67 9.99 6.90
CA CYS A 309 -25.62 11.25 6.14
C CYS A 309 -24.17 11.70 5.91
N GLY A 310 -23.32 11.63 6.95
CA GLY A 310 -21.89 11.90 6.84
C GLY A 310 -21.16 10.94 5.91
N TRP A 311 -21.62 9.69 5.83
CA TRP A 311 -21.09 8.66 4.93
C TRP A 311 -21.32 9.05 3.46
N ILE A 312 -22.51 9.54 3.10
CA ILE A 312 -22.78 10.02 1.73
C ILE A 312 -21.83 11.16 1.38
N VAL A 313 -21.64 12.12 2.27
CA VAL A 313 -20.73 13.26 2.06
C VAL A 313 -19.28 12.80 1.94
N LEU A 314 -18.85 11.87 2.80
CA LEU A 314 -17.51 11.29 2.78
C LEU A 314 -17.24 10.55 1.47
N VAL A 315 -18.15 9.67 1.07
CA VAL A 315 -18.03 8.89 -0.18
C VAL A 315 -18.07 9.79 -1.39
N PHE A 316 -18.96 10.77 -1.42
CA PHE A 316 -19.02 11.79 -2.48
C PHE A 316 -17.69 12.55 -2.57
N SER A 317 -17.19 13.04 -1.44
CA SER A 317 -15.93 13.78 -1.37
C SER A 317 -14.77 12.92 -1.87
N GLU A 318 -14.65 11.68 -1.38
CA GLU A 318 -13.57 10.78 -1.77
C GLU A 318 -13.63 10.44 -3.26
N ALA A 319 -14.82 10.09 -3.78
CA ALA A 319 -15.00 9.82 -5.19
C ALA A 319 -14.66 11.07 -6.04
N SER A 320 -15.08 12.27 -5.61
CA SER A 320 -14.85 13.52 -6.35
C SER A 320 -13.39 14.00 -6.34
N ALA A 321 -12.61 13.67 -5.32
CA ALA A 321 -11.28 14.25 -5.08
C ALA A 321 -10.20 13.84 -6.11
N GLY A 322 -10.47 12.89 -7.00
CA GLY A 322 -9.51 12.48 -8.02
C GLY A 322 -10.05 11.40 -8.95
N LEU A 323 -11.30 11.55 -9.39
CA LEU A 323 -11.93 10.60 -10.30
C LEU A 323 -11.38 10.70 -11.72
N ASP A 324 -11.10 11.93 -12.16
CA ASP A 324 -10.50 12.29 -13.43
C ASP A 324 -8.97 12.33 -13.35
N TYR A 325 -8.38 12.13 -12.17
CA TYR A 325 -6.94 12.15 -11.99
C TYR A 325 -6.28 10.88 -12.54
N ALA A 326 -5.33 11.06 -13.47
CA ALA A 326 -4.45 9.98 -13.92
C ALA A 326 -3.06 10.12 -13.29
N GLU A 327 -2.41 11.24 -13.58
CA GLU A 327 -1.10 11.61 -13.06
C GLU A 327 -0.86 13.12 -13.24
N PRO A 328 0.23 13.71 -12.72
CA PRO A 328 0.52 15.13 -12.92
C PRO A 328 0.50 15.50 -14.41
N PHE A 329 -0.16 16.61 -14.75
CA PHE A 329 -0.39 17.04 -16.14
C PHE A 329 -1.32 16.16 -16.99
N SER A 330 -1.96 15.13 -16.42
CA SER A 330 -2.84 14.24 -17.19
C SER A 330 -4.08 13.83 -16.42
N VAL A 331 -5.19 13.81 -17.16
CA VAL A 331 -6.51 13.43 -16.67
C VAL A 331 -7.05 12.26 -17.49
N VAL A 332 -8.04 11.57 -16.96
CA VAL A 332 -8.80 10.50 -17.64
C VAL A 332 -10.27 10.86 -17.63
N GLN A 333 -11.01 10.38 -18.62
CA GLN A 333 -12.47 10.45 -18.59
C GLN A 333 -12.97 9.54 -17.45
N PRO A 334 -13.67 10.09 -16.44
CA PRO A 334 -14.24 9.32 -15.34
C PRO A 334 -15.13 8.16 -15.76
N THR A 335 -14.99 7.01 -15.11
CA THR A 335 -15.94 5.87 -15.25
C THR A 335 -16.44 5.38 -13.89
N SER A 336 -17.53 4.61 -13.88
CA SER A 336 -17.98 3.92 -12.66
C SER A 336 -16.93 2.98 -12.07
N HIS A 337 -16.05 2.38 -12.89
CA HIS A 337 -14.92 1.58 -12.40
C HIS A 337 -13.98 2.44 -11.54
N ASP A 338 -13.56 3.59 -12.06
CA ASP A 338 -12.66 4.51 -11.35
C ASP A 338 -13.30 5.01 -10.04
N ALA A 339 -14.61 5.34 -10.08
CA ALA A 339 -15.34 5.87 -8.94
C ALA A 339 -15.51 4.85 -7.80
N LEU A 340 -15.90 3.62 -8.16
CA LEU A 340 -16.11 2.55 -7.18
C LEU A 340 -14.79 2.04 -6.61
N ASN A 341 -13.73 1.89 -7.43
CA ASN A 341 -12.41 1.49 -6.95
C ASN A 341 -11.87 2.44 -5.87
N ARG A 342 -12.07 3.75 -6.06
CA ARG A 342 -11.58 4.77 -5.13
C ARG A 342 -12.20 4.66 -3.74
N VAL A 343 -13.42 4.15 -3.62
CA VAL A 343 -14.16 4.13 -2.35
C VAL A 343 -14.21 2.73 -1.73
N LEU A 344 -14.40 1.66 -2.51
CA LEU A 344 -14.75 0.35 -1.96
C LEU A 344 -13.59 -0.34 -1.23
N TRP A 345 -12.38 -0.26 -1.79
CA TRP A 345 -11.23 -1.03 -1.31
C TRP A 345 -10.53 -0.42 -0.09
N ASP A 346 -10.78 0.87 0.18
CA ASP A 346 -10.23 1.57 1.34
C ASP A 346 -11.37 2.03 2.28
N VAL A 347 -12.17 3.01 1.88
CA VAL A 347 -13.19 3.63 2.73
C VAL A 347 -14.26 2.62 3.18
N VAL A 348 -14.88 1.88 2.25
CA VAL A 348 -15.94 0.91 2.59
C VAL A 348 -15.35 -0.27 3.37
N ALA A 349 -14.20 -0.80 2.95
CA ALA A 349 -13.55 -1.92 3.62
C ALA A 349 -13.18 -1.57 5.08
N ASN A 350 -12.47 -0.46 5.29
CA ASN A 350 -11.92 -0.08 6.60
C ASN A 350 -13.00 0.56 7.50
N LEU A 351 -13.66 1.62 7.04
CA LEU A 351 -14.66 2.31 7.87
C LEU A 351 -15.96 1.51 7.96
N GLY A 352 -16.35 0.79 6.90
CA GLY A 352 -17.51 -0.11 6.96
C GLY A 352 -17.33 -1.21 8.00
N ALA A 353 -16.13 -1.77 8.14
CA ALA A 353 -15.82 -2.73 9.19
C ALA A 353 -15.98 -2.16 10.61
N LEU A 354 -15.56 -0.90 10.83
CA LEU A 354 -15.77 -0.19 12.10
C LEU A 354 -17.25 0.09 12.36
N LEU A 355 -18.02 0.46 11.33
CA LEU A 355 -19.47 0.66 11.44
C LEU A 355 -20.20 -0.65 11.77
N VAL A 356 -19.79 -1.76 11.16
CA VAL A 356 -20.31 -3.09 11.47
C VAL A 356 -20.01 -3.48 12.92
N LEU A 357 -18.79 -3.25 13.40
CA LEU A 357 -18.44 -3.42 14.82
C LEU A 357 -19.35 -2.59 15.73
N PHE A 358 -19.58 -1.32 15.35
CA PHE A 358 -20.41 -0.41 16.12
C PHE A 358 -21.89 -0.83 16.15
N TRP A 359 -22.48 -1.22 15.02
CA TRP A 359 -23.87 -1.67 14.95
C TRP A 359 -24.08 -2.99 15.65
N THR A 360 -23.19 -3.98 15.46
CA THR A 360 -23.27 -5.26 16.16
C THR A 360 -23.14 -5.09 17.67
N TRP A 361 -22.29 -4.18 18.14
CA TRP A 361 -22.23 -3.78 19.54
C TRP A 361 -23.53 -3.12 20.04
N GLN A 362 -24.11 -2.19 19.27
CA GLN A 362 -25.38 -1.55 19.64
C GLN A 362 -26.49 -2.58 19.83
N LEU A 363 -26.59 -3.54 18.91
CA LEU A 363 -27.59 -4.60 18.95
C LEU A 363 -27.38 -5.56 20.12
N ALA A 364 -26.16 -6.10 20.27
CA ALA A 364 -25.87 -7.11 21.28
C ALA A 364 -26.10 -6.61 22.72
N TRP A 365 -25.84 -5.32 22.96
CA TRP A 365 -25.98 -4.70 24.28
C TRP A 365 -27.25 -3.88 24.45
N LEU A 366 -28.17 -3.88 23.47
CA LEU A 366 -29.44 -3.14 23.52
C LEU A 366 -30.24 -3.47 24.79
N ASN A 367 -30.47 -4.76 25.03
CA ASN A 367 -31.29 -5.23 26.15
C ASN A 367 -30.71 -4.84 27.52
N LYS A 368 -29.37 -4.81 27.63
CA LYS A 368 -28.68 -4.43 28.87
C LYS A 368 -28.74 -2.91 29.09
N ARG A 369 -28.54 -2.12 28.03
CA ARG A 369 -28.67 -0.66 28.08
C ARG A 369 -30.11 -0.23 28.43
N SER A 370 -31.11 -0.97 27.94
CA SER A 370 -32.52 -0.73 28.26
C SER A 370 -32.98 -1.38 29.58
N GLN A 371 -32.09 -2.02 30.35
CA GLN A 371 -32.41 -2.68 31.64
C GLN A 371 -33.50 -3.77 31.55
N ILE A 372 -33.66 -4.42 30.39
CA ILE A 372 -34.64 -5.51 30.16
C ILE A 372 -33.97 -6.87 29.92
N HIS A 373 -32.66 -6.96 30.04
CA HIS A 373 -31.89 -8.18 29.76
C HIS A 373 -32.31 -9.39 30.60
N GLU A 374 -32.73 -9.20 31.86
CA GLU A 374 -33.28 -10.28 32.69
C GLU A 374 -34.63 -10.81 32.16
N LEU A 375 -35.49 -9.92 31.66
CA LEU A 375 -36.77 -10.29 31.03
C LEU A 375 -36.54 -11.12 29.76
N ILE A 376 -35.58 -10.69 28.93
CA ILE A 376 -35.22 -11.43 27.71
C ILE A 376 -34.57 -12.78 28.06
N ALA A 377 -33.76 -12.85 29.11
CA ALA A 377 -33.15 -14.10 29.57
C ALA A 377 -34.19 -15.10 30.11
N ALA A 378 -35.22 -14.62 30.80
CA ALA A 378 -36.33 -15.44 31.32
C ALA A 378 -37.33 -15.86 30.24
N SER A 379 -37.29 -15.24 29.06
CA SER A 379 -38.20 -15.57 27.96
C SER A 379 -37.90 -16.94 27.33
N PRO A 380 -38.90 -17.63 26.77
CA PRO A 380 -38.73 -18.90 26.05
C PRO A 380 -38.07 -18.75 24.65
N VAL A 381 -37.63 -17.54 24.27
CA VAL A 381 -36.95 -17.29 23.00
C VAL A 381 -35.58 -17.97 22.98
N SER A 382 -35.28 -18.72 21.91
CA SER A 382 -33.98 -19.37 21.78
C SER A 382 -32.88 -18.37 21.40
N SER A 383 -31.63 -18.67 21.78
CA SER A 383 -30.48 -17.84 21.39
C SER A 383 -30.28 -17.79 19.87
N THR A 384 -30.71 -18.82 19.13
CA THR A 384 -30.71 -18.83 17.67
C THR A 384 -31.59 -17.71 17.09
N VAL A 385 -32.78 -17.50 17.66
CA VAL A 385 -33.70 -16.44 17.21
C VAL A 385 -33.12 -15.06 17.54
N LEU A 386 -32.50 -14.90 18.72
CA LEU A 386 -31.84 -13.65 19.11
C LEU A 386 -30.68 -13.30 18.17
N VAL A 387 -29.77 -14.24 17.93
CA VAL A 387 -28.63 -14.04 17.01
C VAL A 387 -29.11 -13.84 15.58
N GLY A 388 -30.10 -14.63 15.13
CA GLY A 388 -30.72 -14.48 13.81
C GLY A 388 -31.31 -13.09 13.58
N SER A 389 -31.99 -12.52 14.58
CA SER A 389 -32.50 -11.15 14.46
C SER A 389 -31.42 -10.09 14.35
N GLN A 390 -30.25 -10.30 14.98
CA GLN A 390 -29.13 -9.38 14.88
C GLN A 390 -28.49 -9.47 13.50
N ILE A 391 -28.31 -10.68 12.96
CA ILE A 391 -27.81 -10.88 11.60
C ILE A 391 -28.72 -10.18 10.61
N ILE A 392 -30.04 -10.43 10.64
CA ILE A 392 -31.00 -9.80 9.72
C ILE A 392 -30.96 -8.27 9.81
N ALA A 393 -30.94 -7.72 11.03
CA ALA A 393 -30.87 -6.27 11.23
C ALA A 393 -29.55 -5.67 10.72
N THR A 394 -28.41 -6.34 10.96
CA THR A 394 -27.11 -5.87 10.44
C THR A 394 -27.01 -6.02 8.93
N THR A 395 -27.53 -7.09 8.33
CA THR A 395 -27.63 -7.26 6.87
C THR A 395 -28.44 -6.12 6.25
N ALA A 396 -29.59 -5.76 6.84
CA ALA A 396 -30.40 -4.63 6.37
C ALA A 396 -29.64 -3.29 6.48
N MET A 397 -28.90 -3.07 7.57
CA MET A 397 -28.04 -1.89 7.71
C MET A 397 -26.89 -1.86 6.68
N LEU A 398 -26.32 -3.02 6.33
CA LEU A 398 -25.32 -3.13 5.26
C LEU A 398 -25.93 -2.81 3.89
N CYS A 399 -27.18 -3.21 3.61
CA CYS A 399 -27.89 -2.79 2.40
C CYS A 399 -28.08 -1.27 2.35
N ILE A 400 -28.44 -0.64 3.48
CA ILE A 400 -28.55 0.82 3.58
C ILE A 400 -27.20 1.49 3.37
N LEU A 401 -26.11 0.93 3.92
CA LEU A 401 -24.75 1.43 3.72
C LEU A 401 -24.31 1.32 2.26
N ALA A 402 -24.58 0.19 1.60
CA ALA A 402 -24.30 -0.01 0.19
C ALA A 402 -25.08 0.98 -0.68
N LEU A 403 -26.36 1.23 -0.35
CA LEU A 403 -27.16 2.26 -1.03
C LEU A 403 -26.62 3.67 -0.78
N ALA A 404 -26.23 4.01 0.45
CA ALA A 404 -25.64 5.30 0.77
C ALA A 404 -24.31 5.51 0.04
N THR A 405 -23.50 4.46 -0.07
CA THR A 405 -22.27 4.45 -0.87
C THR A 405 -22.61 4.68 -2.34
N ALA A 406 -23.60 3.96 -2.87
CA ALA A 406 -24.03 4.11 -4.24
C ALA A 406 -24.48 5.54 -4.56
N VAL A 407 -25.29 6.14 -3.68
CA VAL A 407 -25.74 7.54 -3.80
C VAL A 407 -24.55 8.51 -3.78
N GLY A 408 -23.62 8.36 -2.83
CA GLY A 408 -22.44 9.23 -2.75
C GLY A 408 -21.58 9.17 -4.01
N THR A 409 -21.29 7.96 -4.50
CA THR A 409 -20.49 7.74 -5.72
C THR A 409 -21.22 8.23 -6.97
N SER A 410 -22.52 7.95 -7.10
CA SER A 410 -23.30 8.39 -8.26
C SER A 410 -23.45 9.91 -8.33
N LEU A 411 -23.52 10.60 -7.18
CA LEU A 411 -23.49 12.06 -7.14
C LEU A 411 -22.16 12.63 -7.63
N ALA A 412 -21.03 11.99 -7.28
CA ALA A 412 -19.71 12.41 -7.74
C ALA A 412 -19.53 12.17 -9.25
N GLU A 413 -19.96 11.01 -9.74
CA GLU A 413 -19.98 10.69 -11.17
C GLU A 413 -20.86 11.66 -11.98
N TRP A 414 -22.03 12.02 -11.45
CA TRP A 414 -22.89 13.02 -12.09
C TRP A 414 -22.23 14.39 -12.17
N LEU A 415 -21.54 14.83 -11.11
CA LEU A 415 -20.81 16.10 -11.10
C LEU A 415 -19.68 16.14 -12.12
N LEU A 416 -18.97 15.03 -12.30
CA LEU A 416 -17.80 14.89 -13.16
C LEU A 416 -18.11 14.30 -14.55
N GLN A 417 -19.40 14.22 -14.91
CA GLN A 417 -19.87 13.76 -16.23
C GLN A 417 -19.35 12.37 -16.63
N SER A 418 -19.34 11.45 -15.67
CA SER A 418 -18.92 10.05 -15.87
C SER A 418 -19.99 9.20 -16.57
N GLU A 419 -19.55 8.17 -17.29
CA GLU A 419 -20.43 7.12 -17.82
C GLU A 419 -20.90 6.16 -16.72
N TRP A 420 -22.09 6.41 -16.18
CA TRP A 420 -22.66 5.62 -15.10
C TRP A 420 -23.15 4.24 -15.57
N ASN A 421 -22.76 3.16 -14.87
CA ASN A 421 -23.12 1.78 -15.21
C ASN A 421 -23.66 0.98 -14.01
N LEU A 422 -24.95 0.64 -14.04
CA LEU A 422 -25.63 -0.10 -12.97
C LEU A 422 -25.03 -1.50 -12.69
N THR A 423 -24.59 -2.21 -13.73
CA THR A 423 -24.06 -3.58 -13.60
C THR A 423 -22.79 -3.57 -12.76
N LEU A 424 -21.92 -2.58 -12.98
CA LEU A 424 -20.70 -2.40 -12.19
C LEU A 424 -21.01 -2.10 -10.74
N TYR A 425 -22.00 -1.26 -10.46
CA TYR A 425 -22.47 -0.99 -9.10
C TYR A 425 -22.91 -2.26 -8.38
N LEU A 426 -23.72 -3.09 -9.03
CA LEU A 426 -24.18 -4.36 -8.43
C LEU A 426 -23.02 -5.32 -8.18
N GLN A 427 -22.08 -5.43 -9.12
CA GLN A 427 -20.90 -6.29 -9.00
C GLN A 427 -19.99 -5.83 -7.85
N TYR A 428 -19.55 -4.58 -7.88
CA TYR A 428 -18.62 -4.01 -6.90
C TYR A 428 -19.21 -4.00 -5.49
N LEU A 429 -20.44 -3.50 -5.32
CA LEU A 429 -21.08 -3.48 -4.01
C LEU A 429 -21.36 -4.89 -3.50
N GLY A 430 -21.72 -5.83 -4.37
CA GLY A 430 -21.88 -7.24 -4.03
C GLY A 430 -20.57 -7.86 -3.51
N LEU A 431 -19.44 -7.57 -4.18
CA LEU A 431 -18.12 -8.04 -3.78
C LEU A 431 -17.70 -7.54 -2.39
N ALA A 432 -17.98 -6.27 -2.07
CA ALA A 432 -17.70 -5.68 -0.76
C ALA A 432 -18.68 -6.12 0.34
N PHE A 433 -19.92 -6.44 -0.02
CA PHE A 433 -20.99 -6.76 0.93
C PHE A 433 -20.72 -8.04 1.74
N LEU A 434 -20.31 -9.13 1.07
CA LEU A 434 -20.13 -10.43 1.75
C LEU A 434 -18.99 -10.42 2.78
N PRO A 435 -17.79 -9.87 2.52
CA PRO A 435 -16.76 -9.67 3.53
C PRO A 435 -17.24 -8.92 4.78
N LEU A 436 -17.99 -7.82 4.59
CA LEU A 436 -18.54 -7.05 5.71
C LEU A 436 -19.60 -7.83 6.50
N LEU A 437 -20.44 -8.60 5.80
CA LEU A 437 -21.45 -9.47 6.43
C LEU A 437 -20.80 -10.60 7.24
N LEU A 438 -19.76 -11.21 6.71
CA LEU A 438 -18.97 -12.23 7.41
C LEU A 438 -18.31 -11.64 8.66
N LEU A 439 -17.72 -10.45 8.54
CA LEU A 439 -17.14 -9.74 9.68
C LEU A 439 -18.19 -9.37 10.73
N ALA A 440 -19.40 -8.98 10.32
CA ALA A 440 -20.55 -8.82 11.22
C ALA A 440 -20.84 -10.11 11.99
N GLY A 441 -20.78 -11.25 11.29
CA GLY A 441 -20.91 -12.57 11.87
C GLY A 441 -19.90 -12.83 12.99
N VAL A 442 -18.63 -12.51 12.76
CA VAL A 442 -17.57 -12.63 13.78
C VAL A 442 -17.88 -11.76 15.01
N PHE A 443 -18.27 -10.49 14.81
CA PHE A 443 -18.55 -9.60 15.94
C PHE A 443 -19.80 -10.00 16.71
N ILE A 444 -20.86 -10.46 16.05
CA ILE A 444 -22.05 -10.98 16.73
C ILE A 444 -21.68 -12.22 17.55
N ALA A 445 -20.87 -13.13 17.01
CA ALA A 445 -20.42 -14.32 17.73
C ALA A 445 -19.59 -13.96 18.98
N ILE A 446 -18.64 -13.02 18.87
CA ILE A 446 -17.84 -12.52 20.00
C ILE A 446 -18.75 -11.92 21.07
N ASN A 447 -19.64 -11.01 20.69
CA ASN A 447 -20.54 -10.36 21.64
C ASN A 447 -21.53 -11.34 22.28
N THR A 448 -21.92 -12.42 21.58
CA THR A 448 -22.80 -13.45 22.13
C THR A 448 -22.11 -14.37 23.13
N CYS A 449 -20.81 -14.63 22.95
CA CYS A 449 -20.00 -15.47 23.87
C CYS A 449 -19.48 -14.71 25.09
N CYS A 450 -19.27 -13.40 24.96
CA CYS A 450 -18.54 -12.61 25.96
C CYS A 450 -19.47 -11.91 26.94
N ARG A 451 -19.45 -12.32 28.21
CA ARG A 451 -20.24 -11.68 29.28
C ARG A 451 -19.85 -10.23 29.55
N HIS A 452 -18.56 -9.91 29.39
CA HIS A 452 -18.00 -8.59 29.68
C HIS A 452 -17.96 -7.76 28.40
N GLN A 453 -18.74 -6.68 28.37
CA GLN A 453 -18.84 -5.76 27.24
C GLN A 453 -17.49 -5.22 26.77
N LEU A 454 -16.60 -4.85 27.69
CA LEU A 454 -15.28 -4.33 27.35
C LEU A 454 -14.36 -5.41 26.75
N LEU A 455 -14.46 -6.66 27.23
CA LEU A 455 -13.75 -7.79 26.63
C LEU A 455 -14.24 -8.04 25.20
N ALA A 456 -15.56 -8.01 24.98
CA ALA A 456 -16.14 -8.21 23.66
C ALA A 456 -15.65 -7.15 22.67
N ILE A 457 -15.68 -5.87 23.05
CA ILE A 457 -15.15 -4.78 22.23
C ILE A 457 -13.64 -4.96 21.98
N GLY A 458 -12.87 -5.29 23.03
CA GLY A 458 -11.42 -5.51 22.91
C GLY A 458 -11.06 -6.64 21.94
N LEU A 459 -11.78 -7.76 21.99
CA LEU A 459 -11.60 -8.88 21.06
C LEU A 459 -12.02 -8.51 19.63
N SER A 460 -13.15 -7.80 19.45
CA SER A 460 -13.56 -7.33 18.13
C SER A 460 -12.56 -6.33 17.53
N LEU A 461 -11.99 -5.44 18.34
CA LEU A 461 -10.91 -4.53 17.91
C LEU A 461 -9.63 -5.31 17.57
N PHE A 462 -9.29 -6.34 18.35
CA PHE A 462 -8.15 -7.21 18.05
C PHE A 462 -8.30 -7.93 16.71
N VAL A 463 -9.51 -8.39 16.37
CA VAL A 463 -9.81 -8.93 15.02
C VAL A 463 -9.52 -7.91 13.93
N LEU A 464 -9.90 -6.64 14.12
CA LEU A 464 -9.60 -5.58 13.16
C LEU A 464 -8.10 -5.28 13.05
N VAL A 465 -7.38 -5.29 14.17
CA VAL A 465 -5.91 -5.13 14.17
C VAL A 465 -5.27 -6.27 13.37
N VAL A 466 -5.65 -7.52 13.61
CA VAL A 466 -5.13 -8.67 12.85
C VAL A 466 -5.48 -8.58 11.35
N LYS A 467 -6.70 -8.12 11.01
CA LYS A 467 -7.17 -8.01 9.63
C LYS A 467 -6.46 -6.92 8.83
N PHE A 468 -6.33 -5.72 9.40
CA PHE A 468 -5.92 -4.51 8.66
C PHE A 468 -4.48 -4.07 8.93
N THR A 469 -3.74 -4.74 9.81
CA THR A 469 -2.35 -4.40 10.11
C THR A 469 -1.42 -5.58 9.87
N SER A 470 -0.15 -5.30 9.61
CA SER A 470 0.91 -6.30 9.44
C SER A 470 1.32 -7.00 10.75
N PHE A 471 0.49 -6.94 11.79
CA PHE A 471 0.78 -7.49 13.12
C PHE A 471 1.22 -8.97 13.08
N THR A 472 0.57 -9.80 12.26
CA THR A 472 0.93 -11.21 12.12
C THR A 472 2.26 -11.42 11.41
N SER A 473 2.60 -10.54 10.47
CA SER A 473 3.92 -10.52 9.82
C SER A 473 5.03 -10.14 10.79
N LEU A 474 4.81 -9.17 11.70
CA LEU A 474 5.76 -8.85 12.76
C LEU A 474 6.02 -10.03 13.72
N LEU A 475 5.00 -10.87 13.94
CA LEU A 475 5.13 -12.10 14.72
C LEU A 475 5.75 -13.26 13.93
N GLY A 476 6.12 -13.06 12.66
CA GLY A 476 6.70 -14.09 11.80
C GLY A 476 5.71 -15.16 11.30
N ILE A 477 4.40 -14.93 11.49
CA ILE A 477 3.31 -15.86 11.13
C ILE A 477 2.42 -15.30 10.01
N ALA A 478 2.98 -14.51 9.09
CA ALA A 478 2.26 -13.96 7.95
C ALA A 478 1.56 -15.07 7.14
N HIS A 479 0.26 -14.88 6.87
CA HIS A 479 -0.55 -15.84 6.14
C HIS A 479 -1.80 -15.17 5.56
N PRO A 480 -2.24 -15.47 4.32
CA PRO A 480 -3.45 -14.89 3.72
C PRO A 480 -4.72 -15.07 4.56
N LEU A 481 -4.85 -16.23 5.22
CA LEU A 481 -5.98 -16.52 6.13
C LEU A 481 -6.00 -15.66 7.42
N TRP A 482 -4.98 -14.84 7.70
CA TRP A 482 -5.08 -13.83 8.77
C TRP A 482 -5.89 -12.60 8.36
N ASN A 483 -6.16 -12.42 7.07
CA ASN A 483 -7.17 -11.46 6.60
C ASN A 483 -8.58 -12.01 6.88
N ILE A 484 -9.00 -11.93 8.15
CA ILE A 484 -10.27 -12.49 8.64
C ILE A 484 -11.44 -11.95 7.82
N ALA A 485 -12.30 -12.84 7.33
CA ALA A 485 -13.42 -12.53 6.44
C ALA A 485 -13.04 -11.79 5.15
N GLY A 486 -11.75 -11.74 4.79
CA GLY A 486 -11.25 -11.11 3.57
C GLY A 486 -10.91 -12.11 2.47
N THR A 487 -10.67 -11.57 1.28
CA THR A 487 -10.22 -12.29 0.08
C THR A 487 -8.94 -11.63 -0.42
N PRO A 488 -8.08 -12.33 -1.19
CA PRO A 488 -6.89 -11.75 -1.81
C PRO A 488 -7.23 -11.00 -3.11
N MET A 489 -8.48 -10.53 -3.22
CA MET A 489 -8.99 -9.85 -4.41
C MET A 489 -8.37 -8.46 -4.52
N VAL A 490 -7.95 -8.11 -5.74
CA VAL A 490 -7.44 -6.78 -6.09
C VAL A 490 -8.52 -5.96 -6.79
N MET A 491 -8.25 -4.66 -6.91
CA MET A 491 -9.12 -3.72 -7.59
C MET A 491 -9.34 -4.13 -9.05
N GLY A 492 -10.55 -3.89 -9.57
CA GLY A 492 -10.88 -4.20 -10.95
C GLY A 492 -10.29 -3.16 -11.89
N ASP A 493 -9.84 -3.57 -13.07
CA ASP A 493 -9.23 -2.68 -14.08
C ASP A 493 -10.10 -2.61 -15.35
N MET A 494 -9.94 -1.55 -16.14
CA MET A 494 -10.77 -1.33 -17.34
C MET A 494 -10.46 -2.31 -18.48
N GLN A 495 -9.26 -2.88 -18.55
CA GLN A 495 -8.85 -3.79 -19.63
C GLN A 495 -9.31 -5.23 -19.39
N TRP A 496 -9.30 -5.68 -18.13
CA TRP A 496 -9.59 -7.08 -17.77
C TRP A 496 -10.52 -7.27 -16.57
N GLY A 497 -11.18 -6.22 -16.10
CA GLY A 497 -12.09 -6.27 -14.96
C GLY A 497 -11.41 -6.86 -13.72
N PHE A 498 -12.00 -7.94 -13.19
CA PHE A 498 -11.48 -8.65 -12.01
C PHE A 498 -10.65 -9.91 -12.36
N SER A 499 -10.33 -10.16 -13.62
CA SER A 499 -9.63 -11.39 -14.07
C SER A 499 -8.26 -11.59 -13.40
N ALA A 500 -7.64 -10.52 -12.87
CA ALA A 500 -6.44 -10.61 -12.06
C ALA A 500 -6.60 -11.50 -10.81
N SER A 501 -7.78 -11.51 -10.15
CA SER A 501 -7.95 -12.20 -8.86
C SER A 501 -9.35 -12.76 -8.58
N GLY A 502 -10.28 -12.62 -9.52
CA GLY A 502 -11.69 -12.97 -9.33
C GLY A 502 -11.91 -14.44 -8.95
N GLU A 503 -11.09 -15.34 -9.48
CA GLU A 503 -11.11 -16.78 -9.16
C GLU A 503 -10.91 -17.08 -7.67
N SER A 504 -10.16 -16.22 -6.96
CA SER A 504 -9.86 -16.39 -5.54
C SER A 504 -11.04 -16.05 -4.62
N TYR A 505 -12.01 -15.27 -5.11
CA TYR A 505 -13.06 -14.69 -4.27
C TYR A 505 -13.97 -15.76 -3.66
N ILE A 506 -14.54 -16.63 -4.49
CA ILE A 506 -15.50 -17.66 -4.05
C ILE A 506 -14.85 -18.69 -3.10
N PRO A 507 -13.65 -19.24 -3.38
CA PRO A 507 -12.96 -20.13 -2.45
C PRO A 507 -12.78 -19.50 -1.05
N PHE A 508 -12.27 -18.27 -0.97
CA PHE A 508 -12.05 -17.60 0.31
C PHE A 508 -13.35 -17.28 1.04
N ILE A 509 -14.36 -16.77 0.33
CA ILE A 509 -15.69 -16.52 0.91
C ILE A 509 -16.31 -17.83 1.42
N GLY A 510 -16.20 -18.93 0.68
CA GLY A 510 -16.68 -20.25 1.08
C GLY A 510 -16.02 -20.75 2.37
N VAL A 511 -14.69 -20.62 2.47
CA VAL A 511 -13.93 -20.94 3.69
C VAL A 511 -14.43 -20.13 4.86
N TRP A 512 -14.54 -18.82 4.71
CA TRP A 512 -14.97 -17.94 5.79
C TRP A 512 -16.44 -18.14 6.17
N LEU A 513 -17.33 -18.42 5.23
CA LEU A 513 -18.72 -18.79 5.50
C LEU A 513 -18.81 -20.00 6.43
N LEU A 514 -18.02 -21.05 6.15
CA LEU A 514 -18.01 -22.28 6.95
C LEU A 514 -17.38 -22.07 8.33
N VAL A 515 -16.26 -21.36 8.39
CA VAL A 515 -15.57 -21.03 9.65
C VAL A 515 -16.46 -20.17 10.54
N ILE A 516 -17.02 -19.09 10.01
CA ILE A 516 -17.85 -18.16 10.77
C ILE A 516 -19.19 -18.79 11.12
N GLY A 517 -19.77 -19.61 10.24
CA GLY A 517 -20.93 -20.44 10.56
C GLY A 517 -20.68 -21.36 11.75
N SER A 518 -19.52 -22.02 11.79
CA SER A 518 -19.12 -22.89 12.90
C SER A 518 -18.93 -22.12 14.21
N VAL A 519 -18.26 -20.96 14.14
CA VAL A 519 -18.08 -20.05 15.29
C VAL A 519 -19.42 -19.49 15.78
N MET A 520 -20.36 -19.21 14.87
CA MET A 520 -21.70 -18.77 15.21
C MET A 520 -22.50 -19.84 15.95
N VAL A 521 -22.45 -21.10 15.49
CA VAL A 521 -23.10 -22.24 16.18
C VAL A 521 -22.53 -22.38 17.60
N LEU A 522 -21.20 -22.31 17.74
CA LEU A 522 -20.53 -22.31 19.04
C LEU A 522 -21.00 -21.15 19.94
N SER A 523 -21.20 -19.96 19.36
CA SER A 523 -21.65 -18.79 20.11
C SER A 523 -23.08 -18.92 20.64
N VAL A 524 -23.98 -19.52 19.85
CA VAL A 524 -25.36 -19.77 20.25
C VAL A 524 -25.42 -20.78 21.41
N LEU A 525 -24.58 -21.82 21.37
CA LEU A 525 -24.47 -22.84 22.41
C LEU A 525 -23.89 -22.32 23.73
N ARG A 526 -23.10 -21.25 23.67
CA ARG A 526 -22.49 -20.59 24.85
C ARG A 526 -23.01 -19.17 25.06
N SER A 527 -24.25 -18.90 24.68
CA SER A 527 -24.83 -17.57 24.79
C SER A 527 -25.05 -17.16 26.26
N HIS A 528 -24.64 -15.94 26.63
CA HIS A 528 -24.87 -15.39 27.96
C HIS A 528 -26.27 -14.78 28.16
N ARG A 529 -27.05 -14.59 27.08
CA ARG A 529 -28.41 -13.98 27.06
C ARG A 529 -28.59 -12.70 27.90
N GLY A 530 -27.51 -11.96 28.15
CA GLY A 530 -27.48 -10.79 29.01
C GLY A 530 -27.25 -11.04 30.51
N THR A 531 -27.37 -12.27 31.01
CA THR A 531 -27.24 -12.62 32.44
C THR A 531 -26.13 -13.66 32.69
N ALA A 532 -26.46 -14.95 32.77
CA ALA A 532 -25.53 -16.05 32.99
C ALA A 532 -25.31 -16.88 31.72
N MET A 533 -24.15 -17.51 31.62
CA MET A 533 -23.85 -18.44 30.50
C MET A 533 -24.75 -19.67 30.61
N ILE A 534 -25.61 -19.89 29.62
CA ILE A 534 -26.34 -21.15 29.51
C ILE A 534 -25.39 -22.15 28.86
N ALA A 535 -24.70 -22.95 29.67
CA ALA A 535 -23.84 -24.02 29.17
C ALA A 535 -24.66 -25.30 29.00
N ASN A 536 -25.28 -25.48 27.83
CA ASN A 536 -25.90 -26.76 27.50
C ASN A 536 -24.82 -27.74 27.02
N ARG A 537 -24.15 -28.40 27.98
CA ARG A 537 -23.04 -29.34 27.69
C ARG A 537 -23.46 -30.50 26.78
N GLU A 538 -24.69 -30.99 26.91
CA GLU A 538 -25.20 -32.08 26.08
C GLU A 538 -25.45 -31.64 24.63
N ALA A 539 -26.00 -30.43 24.43
CA ALA A 539 -26.14 -29.86 23.09
C ALA A 539 -24.77 -29.53 22.45
N PHE A 540 -23.78 -29.13 23.25
CA PHE A 540 -22.41 -28.89 22.78
C PHE A 540 -21.73 -30.17 22.25
N LEU A 541 -21.96 -31.30 22.92
CA LEU A 541 -21.44 -32.61 22.54
C LEU A 541 -22.30 -33.37 21.51
N SER A 542 -23.32 -32.72 20.95
CA SER A 542 -24.11 -33.31 19.86
C SER A 542 -23.22 -33.57 18.64
N SER A 543 -23.34 -34.77 18.05
CA SER A 543 -22.57 -35.20 16.88
C SER A 543 -22.61 -34.17 15.74
N ARG A 544 -23.79 -33.57 15.48
CA ARG A 544 -23.96 -32.53 14.45
C ARG A 544 -23.05 -31.32 14.66
N ASN A 545 -22.93 -30.82 15.90
CA ASN A 545 -22.17 -29.61 16.18
C ASN A 545 -20.66 -29.88 16.14
N ILE A 546 -20.23 -31.07 16.60
CA ILE A 546 -18.84 -31.53 16.49
C ILE A 546 -18.45 -31.65 15.01
N TRP A 547 -19.29 -32.28 14.18
CA TRP A 547 -19.04 -32.41 12.74
C TRP A 547 -18.90 -31.05 12.05
N LEU A 548 -19.73 -30.06 12.39
CA LEU A 548 -19.62 -28.71 11.82
C LEU A 548 -18.29 -28.03 12.18
N ILE A 549 -17.85 -28.13 13.44
CA ILE A 549 -16.56 -27.55 13.87
C ILE A 549 -15.39 -28.25 13.18
N CYS A 550 -15.41 -29.59 13.14
CA CYS A 550 -14.40 -30.36 12.43
C CYS A 550 -14.38 -30.02 10.94
N PHE A 551 -15.55 -29.78 10.33
CA PHE A 551 -15.66 -29.36 8.95
C PHE A 551 -15.03 -27.97 8.72
N GLY A 552 -15.34 -26.98 9.57
CA GLY A 552 -14.72 -25.66 9.50
C GLY A 552 -13.19 -25.68 9.65
N LEU A 553 -12.66 -26.50 10.56
CA LEU A 553 -11.22 -26.69 10.74
C LEU A 553 -10.58 -27.45 9.57
N ALA A 554 -11.26 -28.48 9.06
CA ALA A 554 -10.80 -29.23 7.88
C ALA A 554 -10.74 -28.32 6.65
N THR A 555 -11.73 -27.45 6.45
CA THR A 555 -11.72 -26.46 5.37
C THR A 555 -10.50 -25.53 5.48
N LEU A 556 -10.19 -25.00 6.67
CA LEU A 556 -8.98 -24.19 6.87
C LEU A 556 -7.69 -24.97 6.54
N ALA A 557 -7.59 -26.23 6.98
CA ALA A 557 -6.43 -27.07 6.71
C ALA A 557 -6.27 -27.36 5.21
N VAL A 558 -7.36 -27.69 4.52
CA VAL A 558 -7.37 -27.92 3.06
C VAL A 558 -6.98 -26.64 2.32
N THR A 559 -7.53 -25.50 2.67
CA THR A 559 -7.17 -24.21 2.05
C THR A 559 -5.71 -23.86 2.29
N HIS A 560 -5.17 -24.11 3.49
CA HIS A 560 -3.74 -23.91 3.76
C HIS A 560 -2.86 -24.78 2.84
N GLN A 561 -3.22 -26.06 2.64
CA GLN A 561 -2.48 -26.93 1.71
C GLN A 561 -2.58 -26.45 0.27
N LEU A 562 -3.77 -26.04 -0.19
CA LEU A 562 -3.95 -25.49 -1.54
C LEU A 562 -3.14 -24.21 -1.77
N LEU A 563 -3.10 -23.31 -0.78
CA LEU A 563 -2.27 -22.10 -0.84
C LEU A 563 -0.79 -22.45 -0.94
N LYS A 564 -0.32 -23.44 -0.17
CA LYS A 564 1.08 -23.88 -0.18
C LYS A 564 1.47 -24.52 -1.51
N LEU A 565 0.57 -25.24 -2.15
CA LEU A 565 0.79 -25.86 -3.46
C LEU A 565 0.90 -24.80 -4.57
N GLN A 566 0.09 -23.75 -4.54
CA GLN A 566 0.11 -22.70 -5.56
C GLN A 566 1.20 -21.65 -5.35
N HIS A 567 1.60 -21.41 -4.09
CA HIS A 567 2.65 -20.46 -3.77
C HIS A 567 3.45 -20.96 -2.55
N PRO A 568 4.66 -21.53 -2.76
CA PRO A 568 5.42 -22.15 -1.67
C PRO A 568 5.85 -21.15 -0.58
N PHE A 569 5.93 -19.85 -0.92
CA PHE A 569 6.28 -18.78 0.01
C PHE A 569 5.05 -18.01 0.46
N ILE A 570 4.36 -18.48 1.49
CA ILE A 570 3.16 -17.80 2.00
C ILE A 570 3.52 -16.57 2.87
N GLY A 571 4.78 -16.43 3.31
CA GLY A 571 5.26 -15.29 4.09
C GLY A 571 6.72 -14.91 3.82
N PHE A 572 7.08 -13.66 4.16
CA PHE A 572 8.43 -13.10 3.95
C PHE A 572 9.53 -13.96 4.59
N SER A 573 9.31 -14.43 5.82
CA SER A 573 10.25 -15.30 6.54
C SER A 573 10.60 -16.57 5.78
N THR A 574 9.64 -17.20 5.08
CA THR A 574 9.90 -18.42 4.30
C THR A 574 10.75 -18.16 3.06
N SER A 575 10.53 -17.02 2.39
CA SER A 575 11.35 -16.58 1.25
C SER A 575 12.78 -16.24 1.72
N ASP A 576 12.93 -15.48 2.80
CA ASP A 576 14.24 -15.12 3.34
C ASP A 576 15.00 -16.35 3.84
N GLN A 577 14.32 -17.32 4.47
CA GLN A 577 14.92 -18.60 4.83
C GLN A 577 15.44 -19.36 3.61
N TRP A 578 14.65 -19.46 2.54
CA TRP A 578 15.07 -20.11 1.29
C TRP A 578 16.28 -19.41 0.68
N ARG A 579 16.27 -18.08 0.62
CA ARG A 579 17.38 -17.26 0.09
C ARG A 579 18.66 -17.41 0.89
N ALA A 580 18.55 -17.43 2.22
CA ALA A 580 19.68 -17.66 3.11
C ALA A 580 20.24 -19.08 2.96
N ALA A 581 19.37 -20.10 2.84
CA ALA A 581 19.79 -21.48 2.62
C ALA A 581 20.49 -21.64 1.26
N TYR A 582 19.92 -21.08 0.19
CA TYR A 582 20.53 -21.02 -1.14
C TYR A 582 21.94 -20.40 -1.08
N GLU A 583 22.07 -19.25 -0.43
CA GLU A 583 23.36 -18.57 -0.32
C GLU A 583 24.38 -19.37 0.50
N LYS A 584 23.98 -19.96 1.62
CA LYS A 584 24.88 -20.78 2.45
C LYS A 584 25.35 -22.03 1.72
N GLN A 585 24.47 -22.68 0.96
CA GLN A 585 24.76 -23.94 0.31
C GLN A 585 25.47 -23.76 -1.02
N TYR A 586 25.10 -22.74 -1.82
CA TYR A 586 25.55 -22.61 -3.21
C TYR A 586 26.49 -21.42 -3.47
N SER A 587 26.79 -20.56 -2.50
CA SER A 587 27.70 -19.41 -2.73
C SER A 587 29.06 -19.79 -3.30
N HIS A 588 29.61 -20.95 -2.92
CA HIS A 588 30.88 -21.45 -3.43
C HIS A 588 30.89 -21.69 -4.95
N TRP A 589 29.73 -21.90 -5.58
CA TRP A 589 29.62 -22.03 -7.04
C TRP A 589 29.89 -20.73 -7.78
N HIS A 590 29.92 -19.58 -7.09
CA HIS A 590 30.28 -18.31 -7.70
C HIS A 590 31.74 -18.29 -8.20
N GLU A 591 32.63 -19.04 -7.53
CA GLU A 591 34.05 -19.13 -7.89
C GLU A 591 34.35 -20.26 -8.89
N ILE A 592 33.37 -21.14 -9.14
CA ILE A 592 33.53 -22.25 -10.08
C ILE A 592 33.17 -21.74 -11.49
N PRO A 593 34.03 -21.94 -12.51
CA PRO A 593 33.70 -21.59 -13.89
C PRO A 593 32.40 -22.26 -14.35
N GLN A 594 31.48 -21.48 -14.94
CA GLN A 594 30.20 -21.96 -15.45
C GLN A 594 30.03 -21.54 -16.91
N PRO A 595 29.36 -22.36 -17.74
CA PRO A 595 29.10 -21.99 -19.11
C PRO A 595 27.98 -20.95 -19.17
N THR A 596 27.96 -20.14 -20.21
CA THR A 596 26.96 -19.08 -20.40
C THR A 596 26.01 -19.44 -21.53
N VAL A 597 24.76 -19.02 -21.42
CA VAL A 597 23.74 -19.21 -22.48
C VAL A 597 23.99 -18.22 -23.61
N ILE A 598 24.23 -18.69 -24.84
CA ILE A 598 24.45 -17.83 -26.02
C ILE A 598 23.32 -17.89 -27.05
N HIS A 599 22.49 -18.94 -27.00
CA HIS A 599 21.33 -19.08 -27.86
C HIS A 599 20.17 -19.74 -27.11
N ILE A 600 18.94 -19.31 -27.39
CA ILE A 600 17.71 -19.91 -26.87
C ILE A 600 16.78 -20.19 -28.04
N ASN A 601 16.48 -21.47 -28.27
CA ASN A 601 15.34 -21.92 -29.07
C ASN A 601 14.16 -22.15 -28.12
N ALA A 602 13.07 -21.42 -28.29
CA ALA A 602 11.90 -21.50 -27.43
C ALA A 602 10.64 -21.86 -28.22
N ASN A 603 9.98 -22.95 -27.83
CA ASN A 603 8.60 -23.21 -28.24
C ASN A 603 7.70 -22.91 -27.04
N VAL A 604 6.81 -21.94 -27.19
CA VAL A 604 5.95 -21.45 -26.10
C VAL A 604 4.50 -21.51 -26.53
N ASP A 605 3.71 -22.32 -25.83
CA ASP A 605 2.29 -22.50 -26.13
C ASP A 605 1.45 -21.85 -25.03
N PHE A 606 0.80 -20.74 -25.35
CA PHE A 606 -0.16 -20.09 -24.45
C PHE A 606 -1.53 -20.76 -24.52
N TYR A 607 -2.13 -21.00 -23.36
CA TYR A 607 -3.52 -21.40 -23.18
C TYR A 607 -4.20 -20.41 -22.22
N PRO A 608 -4.54 -19.19 -22.69
CA PRO A 608 -5.05 -18.12 -21.83
C PRO A 608 -6.35 -18.51 -21.12
N ASP A 609 -7.25 -19.22 -21.81
CA ASP A 609 -8.54 -19.66 -21.25
C ASP A 609 -8.37 -20.71 -20.14
N ASP A 610 -7.32 -21.54 -20.22
CA ASP A 610 -6.95 -22.53 -19.20
C ASP A 610 -5.96 -21.95 -18.17
N SER A 611 -5.59 -20.67 -18.31
CA SER A 611 -4.66 -19.96 -17.44
C SER A 611 -3.31 -20.66 -17.25
N MET A 612 -2.78 -21.23 -18.35
CA MET A 612 -1.48 -21.90 -18.36
C MET A 612 -0.69 -21.65 -19.63
N ALA A 613 0.64 -21.84 -19.56
CA ALA A 613 1.51 -21.88 -20.72
C ALA A 613 2.50 -23.02 -20.61
N GLU A 614 2.78 -23.69 -21.73
CA GLU A 614 3.83 -24.70 -21.84
C GLU A 614 5.07 -24.08 -22.46
N LEU A 615 6.25 -24.35 -21.87
CA LEU A 615 7.53 -23.85 -22.35
C LEU A 615 8.47 -25.04 -22.59
N ASN A 616 8.93 -25.15 -23.84
CA ASN A 616 9.93 -26.11 -24.29
C ASN A 616 11.14 -25.33 -24.81
N LEU A 617 12.22 -25.34 -24.03
CA LEU A 617 13.42 -24.54 -24.27
C LEU A 617 14.61 -25.45 -24.60
N ASP A 618 15.34 -25.08 -25.63
CA ASP A 618 16.64 -25.64 -25.96
C ASP A 618 17.68 -24.52 -25.94
N MET A 619 18.55 -24.53 -24.94
CA MET A 619 19.51 -23.48 -24.66
C MET A 619 20.91 -23.95 -25.02
N LEU A 620 21.60 -23.22 -25.90
CA LEU A 620 22.99 -23.49 -26.24
C LEU A 620 23.91 -22.82 -25.22
N LEU A 621 24.63 -23.64 -24.48
CA LEU A 621 25.64 -23.22 -23.52
C LEU A 621 27.01 -23.20 -24.20
N THR A 622 27.86 -22.23 -23.85
CA THR A 622 29.26 -22.18 -24.28
C THR A 622 30.19 -21.97 -23.10
N ASN A 623 31.37 -22.58 -23.13
CA ASN A 623 32.42 -22.25 -22.18
C ASN A 623 33.21 -21.02 -22.68
N ASN A 624 32.92 -19.85 -22.12
CA ASN A 624 33.66 -18.62 -22.40
C ASN A 624 34.89 -18.41 -21.50
N THR A 625 35.23 -19.40 -20.66
CA THR A 625 36.38 -19.35 -19.76
C THR A 625 37.55 -20.15 -20.34
N LYS A 626 38.77 -19.82 -19.91
CA LYS A 626 39.98 -20.58 -20.28
C LYS A 626 40.11 -21.89 -19.52
N GLU A 627 39.33 -22.06 -18.46
CA GLU A 627 39.34 -23.23 -17.60
C GLU A 627 38.40 -24.30 -18.15
N ARG A 628 38.71 -25.56 -17.88
CA ARG A 628 37.81 -26.66 -18.25
C ARG A 628 36.67 -26.73 -17.24
N ILE A 629 35.44 -26.83 -17.74
CA ILE A 629 34.26 -26.96 -16.89
C ILE A 629 33.94 -28.45 -16.75
N GLU A 630 33.93 -28.96 -15.53
CA GLU A 630 33.60 -30.36 -15.23
C GLU A 630 32.20 -30.52 -14.61
N ARG A 631 31.72 -29.47 -13.96
CA ARG A 631 30.45 -29.45 -13.23
C ARG A 631 29.65 -28.21 -13.56
N VAL A 632 28.35 -28.39 -13.75
CA VAL A 632 27.42 -27.29 -14.07
C VAL A 632 26.31 -27.28 -13.05
N LEU A 633 26.07 -26.12 -12.45
CA LEU A 633 24.90 -25.87 -11.62
C LEU A 633 23.80 -25.29 -12.51
N VAL A 634 22.59 -25.85 -12.45
CA VAL A 634 21.42 -25.30 -13.13
C VAL A 634 20.26 -25.28 -12.16
N GLY A 635 19.57 -24.15 -12.01
CA GLY A 635 18.49 -24.09 -11.04
C GLY A 635 17.59 -22.87 -11.18
N GLY A 636 16.37 -23.00 -10.69
CA GLY A 636 15.34 -21.97 -10.71
C GLY A 636 15.21 -21.23 -9.39
N PHE A 637 14.41 -20.16 -9.39
CA PHE A 637 13.95 -19.55 -8.14
C PHE A 637 12.73 -20.32 -7.63
N ALA A 638 12.77 -20.71 -6.36
CA ALA A 638 11.69 -21.49 -5.74
C ALA A 638 11.43 -22.85 -6.41
N ALA A 639 10.40 -23.55 -5.94
CA ALA A 639 9.95 -24.84 -6.46
C ALA A 639 9.20 -24.72 -7.81
N GLN A 640 9.78 -24.05 -8.81
CA GLN A 640 9.33 -24.20 -10.20
C GLN A 640 9.52 -25.66 -10.61
N ASP A 641 8.42 -26.32 -10.96
CA ASP A 641 8.44 -27.72 -11.38
C ASP A 641 8.93 -27.83 -12.83
N TYR A 642 10.17 -28.30 -13.00
CA TYR A 642 10.76 -28.60 -14.30
C TYR A 642 10.48 -30.07 -14.64
N GLN A 643 9.51 -30.31 -15.53
CA GLN A 643 9.12 -31.65 -15.97
C GLN A 643 10.27 -32.42 -16.63
N HIS A 644 11.18 -31.70 -17.29
CA HIS A 644 12.39 -32.25 -17.86
C HIS A 644 13.50 -31.21 -17.82
N ILE A 645 14.69 -31.65 -17.41
CA ILE A 645 15.93 -30.88 -17.49
C ILE A 645 17.07 -31.84 -17.82
N ALA A 646 17.75 -31.60 -18.94
CA ALA A 646 18.86 -32.44 -19.39
C ALA A 646 19.95 -31.59 -20.01
N LEU A 647 21.19 -31.95 -19.71
CA LEU A 647 22.40 -31.34 -20.28
C LEU A 647 23.13 -32.41 -21.09
N ASP A 648 23.52 -32.06 -22.31
CA ASP A 648 24.26 -32.96 -23.20
C ASP A 648 25.57 -33.45 -22.58
N ASP A 649 25.88 -34.73 -22.79
CA ASP A 649 27.11 -35.38 -22.30
C ASP A 649 27.32 -35.21 -20.78
N ALA A 650 26.21 -35.17 -20.02
CA ALA A 650 26.23 -34.96 -18.58
C ALA A 650 25.33 -35.96 -17.85
N SER A 651 25.70 -36.27 -16.61
CA SER A 651 24.83 -36.99 -15.67
C SER A 651 24.44 -36.09 -14.50
N LEU A 652 23.16 -36.08 -14.14
CA LEU A 652 22.67 -35.43 -12.92
C LEU A 652 23.23 -36.18 -11.71
N THR A 653 24.05 -35.50 -10.90
CA THR A 653 24.69 -36.10 -9.72
C THR A 653 23.99 -35.76 -8.42
N GLU A 654 23.40 -34.57 -8.32
CA GLU A 654 22.63 -34.13 -7.16
C GLU A 654 21.45 -33.26 -7.59
N PHE A 655 20.30 -33.44 -6.96
CA PHE A 655 19.15 -32.55 -7.09
C PHE A 655 18.63 -32.18 -5.70
N ASP A 656 18.66 -30.89 -5.40
CA ASP A 656 18.07 -30.33 -4.21
C ASP A 656 16.64 -29.88 -4.52
N GLU A 657 15.66 -30.68 -4.10
CA GLU A 657 14.24 -30.42 -4.33
C GLU A 657 13.75 -29.15 -3.63
N VAL A 658 14.34 -28.79 -2.49
CA VAL A 658 13.90 -27.62 -1.68
C VAL A 658 14.43 -26.33 -2.31
N LEU A 659 15.70 -26.32 -2.71
CA LEU A 659 16.33 -25.16 -3.34
C LEU A 659 16.21 -25.16 -4.86
N ASN A 660 15.64 -26.21 -5.45
CA ASN A 660 15.43 -26.42 -6.89
C ASN A 660 16.72 -26.23 -7.71
N GLN A 661 17.80 -26.87 -7.25
CA GLN A 661 19.12 -26.81 -7.85
C GLN A 661 19.57 -28.19 -8.34
N TYR A 662 19.99 -28.26 -9.60
CA TYR A 662 20.46 -29.45 -10.30
C TYR A 662 21.97 -29.33 -10.51
N GLN A 663 22.72 -30.32 -10.04
CA GLN A 663 24.15 -30.40 -10.26
C GLN A 663 24.43 -31.47 -11.30
N PHE A 664 25.02 -31.05 -12.42
CA PHE A 664 25.45 -31.94 -13.49
C PHE A 664 26.96 -32.14 -13.41
N THR A 665 27.39 -33.38 -13.65
CA THR A 665 28.79 -33.71 -13.93
C THR A 665 28.92 -34.13 -15.37
N LEU A 666 29.81 -33.45 -16.08
CA LEU A 666 30.06 -33.68 -17.49
C LEU A 666 30.93 -34.93 -17.66
N ALA A 667 30.54 -35.84 -18.56
CA ALA A 667 31.34 -37.02 -18.88
C ALA A 667 32.64 -36.61 -19.59
N THR A 668 32.55 -35.61 -20.48
CA THR A 668 33.70 -34.91 -21.05
C THR A 668 33.72 -33.46 -20.57
N PRO A 669 34.76 -33.00 -19.86
CA PRO A 669 34.86 -31.60 -19.45
C PRO A 669 34.80 -30.65 -20.65
N MET A 670 33.98 -29.60 -20.56
CA MET A 670 33.85 -28.60 -21.62
C MET A 670 35.13 -27.75 -21.70
N THR A 671 35.74 -27.73 -22.87
CA THR A 671 36.90 -26.89 -23.20
C THR A 671 36.48 -25.49 -23.66
N GLU A 672 37.41 -24.53 -23.68
CA GLU A 672 37.12 -23.14 -24.12
C GLU A 672 36.49 -23.13 -25.54
N GLY A 673 35.36 -22.44 -25.68
CA GLY A 673 34.58 -22.34 -26.92
C GLY A 673 33.72 -23.57 -27.25
N GLU A 674 33.78 -24.65 -26.45
CA GLU A 674 32.94 -25.81 -26.64
C GLU A 674 31.48 -25.51 -26.25
N THR A 675 30.55 -26.05 -27.03
CA THR A 675 29.11 -25.86 -26.81
C THR A 675 28.38 -27.16 -26.44
N ARG A 676 27.30 -27.01 -25.68
CA ARG A 676 26.40 -28.10 -25.23
C ARG A 676 24.96 -27.62 -25.14
N HIS A 677 24.00 -28.48 -25.44
CA HIS A 677 22.58 -28.15 -25.28
C HIS A 677 22.09 -28.44 -23.86
N LEU A 678 21.29 -27.51 -23.34
CA LEU A 678 20.50 -27.66 -22.12
C LEU A 678 19.02 -27.60 -22.51
N THR A 679 18.35 -28.75 -22.44
CA THR A 679 16.93 -28.86 -22.76
C THR A 679 16.08 -28.79 -21.49
N VAL A 680 15.10 -27.88 -21.47
CA VAL A 680 14.21 -27.65 -20.33
C VAL A 680 12.76 -27.65 -20.78
N LYS A 681 11.90 -28.40 -20.09
CA LYS A 681 10.45 -28.41 -20.29
C LYS A 681 9.73 -28.14 -18.99
N PHE A 682 8.77 -27.23 -19.00
CA PHE A 682 7.89 -26.98 -17.86
C PHE A 682 6.56 -26.35 -18.28
N ILE A 683 5.60 -26.39 -17.35
CA ILE A 683 4.31 -25.73 -17.50
C ILE A 683 4.23 -24.64 -16.43
N TYR A 684 3.94 -23.43 -16.84
CA TYR A 684 3.51 -22.36 -15.92
C TYR A 684 1.99 -22.40 -15.80
N ARG A 685 1.49 -22.50 -14.56
CA ARG A 685 0.06 -22.41 -14.24
C ARG A 685 -0.16 -21.17 -13.40
N GLN A 686 -1.08 -20.30 -13.83
CA GLN A 686 -1.45 -19.12 -13.08
C GLN A 686 -2.05 -19.53 -11.72
N PRO A 687 -1.51 -19.07 -10.59
CA PRO A 687 -2.12 -19.30 -9.28
C PRO A 687 -3.53 -18.70 -9.23
N SER A 688 -4.55 -19.51 -8.89
CA SER A 688 -5.96 -19.09 -8.85
C SER A 688 -6.41 -18.54 -7.49
N LEU A 689 -5.67 -18.88 -6.41
CA LEU A 689 -5.92 -18.39 -5.05
C LEU A 689 -5.12 -17.12 -4.71
N PHE A 690 -4.32 -16.63 -5.64
CA PHE A 690 -3.55 -15.40 -5.53
C PHE A 690 -3.88 -14.48 -6.70
N ALA A 691 -3.66 -13.19 -6.52
CA ALA A 691 -3.76 -12.26 -7.64
C ALA A 691 -2.63 -12.54 -8.65
N ALA A 692 -2.96 -12.50 -9.94
CA ALA A 692 -1.97 -12.40 -11.00
C ALA A 692 -1.07 -11.21 -10.72
N SER A 693 0.23 -11.38 -10.97
CA SER A 693 1.23 -10.36 -10.67
C SER A 693 2.34 -10.40 -11.71
N MET A 694 2.92 -9.23 -12.00
CA MET A 694 4.06 -9.13 -12.90
C MET A 694 5.25 -9.92 -12.29
N HIS A 695 5.98 -10.71 -13.07
CA HIS A 695 6.06 -10.70 -14.53
C HIS A 695 5.60 -12.02 -15.17
N GLN A 696 4.66 -12.72 -14.52
CA GLN A 696 4.09 -13.98 -15.00
C GLN A 696 2.56 -13.93 -14.90
N ILE A 697 1.93 -13.71 -16.03
CA ILE A 697 0.48 -13.54 -16.17
C ILE A 697 0.02 -14.39 -17.34
N VAL A 698 -0.95 -15.27 -17.12
CA VAL A 698 -1.62 -15.97 -18.21
C VAL A 698 -3.12 -15.83 -18.02
N ARG A 699 -3.71 -14.88 -18.76
CA ARG A 699 -5.14 -14.57 -18.76
C ARG A 699 -5.61 -14.22 -20.18
N PRO A 700 -6.90 -14.45 -20.51
CA PRO A 700 -7.43 -14.19 -21.85
C PRO A 700 -7.23 -12.75 -22.32
N GLU A 701 -7.33 -11.77 -21.42
CA GLU A 701 -7.26 -10.35 -21.78
C GLU A 701 -5.81 -9.86 -21.97
N PHE A 702 -4.86 -10.49 -21.29
CA PHE A 702 -3.44 -10.18 -21.36
C PHE A 702 -2.61 -11.34 -20.80
N SER A 703 -1.73 -11.92 -21.61
CA SER A 703 -0.77 -12.93 -21.18
C SER A 703 0.66 -12.45 -21.43
N TYR A 704 1.50 -12.58 -20.43
CA TYR A 704 2.90 -12.18 -20.43
C TYR A 704 3.72 -13.10 -19.53
N ILE A 705 4.74 -13.70 -20.12
CA ILE A 705 5.73 -14.49 -19.41
C ILE A 705 7.10 -13.90 -19.65
N ARG A 706 7.73 -13.39 -18.58
CA ARG A 706 9.16 -13.12 -18.56
C ARG A 706 9.92 -14.34 -18.07
N GLY A 707 10.96 -14.71 -18.80
CA GLY A 707 11.80 -15.85 -18.45
C GLY A 707 12.46 -15.71 -17.09
N ILE A 708 12.83 -14.51 -16.62
CA ILE A 708 13.31 -14.35 -15.24
C ILE A 708 12.11 -14.14 -14.28
N PRO A 709 11.93 -15.00 -13.25
CA PRO A 709 12.87 -16.02 -12.76
C PRO A 709 12.49 -17.50 -13.07
N ILE A 710 11.57 -17.77 -14.00
CA ILE A 710 11.02 -19.12 -14.25
C ILE A 710 11.91 -20.00 -15.13
N VAL A 711 12.70 -19.42 -16.04
CA VAL A 711 13.73 -20.10 -16.83
C VAL A 711 14.91 -20.36 -15.88
N PRO A 712 15.45 -21.60 -15.83
CA PRO A 712 16.52 -21.90 -14.89
C PRO A 712 17.78 -21.12 -15.25
N SER A 713 18.46 -20.61 -14.23
CA SER A 713 19.78 -19.98 -14.38
C SER A 713 20.88 -21.03 -14.36
N VAL A 714 21.92 -20.81 -15.16
CA VAL A 714 23.17 -21.56 -15.11
C VAL A 714 24.12 -20.88 -14.13
N GLY A 715 24.72 -21.64 -13.23
CA GLY A 715 25.62 -21.16 -12.18
C GLY A 715 24.93 -20.57 -10.96
N PHE A 716 25.75 -20.04 -10.04
CA PHE A 716 25.24 -19.30 -8.88
C PHE A 716 24.58 -18.00 -9.33
N ASN A 717 23.37 -17.73 -8.85
CA ASN A 717 22.59 -16.55 -9.19
C ASN A 717 22.57 -15.56 -8.02
N PRO A 718 23.34 -14.46 -8.07
CA PRO A 718 23.41 -13.49 -6.99
C PRO A 718 22.07 -12.82 -6.67
N LYS A 719 21.11 -12.83 -7.60
CA LYS A 719 19.76 -12.25 -7.42
C LYS A 719 18.90 -13.08 -6.45
N TYR A 720 19.31 -14.30 -6.13
CA TYR A 720 18.64 -15.16 -5.15
C TYR A 720 19.08 -14.89 -3.70
N ARG A 721 20.12 -14.06 -3.48
CA ARG A 721 20.53 -13.64 -2.14
C ARG A 721 19.51 -12.71 -1.47
N ILE A 722 19.53 -12.64 -0.14
CA ILE A 722 18.85 -11.59 0.62
C ILE A 722 19.56 -10.27 0.35
N ARG A 723 18.83 -9.20 0.02
CA ARG A 723 19.43 -7.88 -0.29
C ARG A 723 19.61 -6.98 0.93
N ASN A 724 18.70 -7.05 1.91
CA ASN A 724 18.72 -6.19 3.09
C ASN A 724 19.75 -6.71 4.12
N ASN A 725 20.75 -5.91 4.47
CA ASN A 725 21.83 -6.31 5.38
C ASN A 725 21.38 -6.62 6.81
N ASP A 726 20.34 -5.95 7.33
CA ASP A 726 19.79 -6.26 8.66
C ASP A 726 19.16 -7.66 8.67
N ILE A 727 18.46 -8.03 7.59
CA ILE A 727 17.87 -9.37 7.43
C ILE A 727 18.99 -10.41 7.23
N ARG A 728 20.04 -10.07 6.46
CA ARG A 728 21.21 -10.95 6.26
C ARG A 728 21.88 -11.33 7.58
N GLU A 729 22.13 -10.34 8.44
CA GLU A 729 22.70 -10.54 9.77
C GLU A 729 21.81 -11.44 10.65
N ALA A 730 20.49 -11.19 10.65
CA ALA A 730 19.53 -12.01 11.39
C ALA A 730 19.50 -13.49 10.92
N HIS A 731 19.82 -13.73 9.66
CA HIS A 731 19.92 -15.07 9.06
C HIS A 731 21.33 -15.67 9.10
N GLY A 732 22.33 -14.95 9.64
CA GLY A 732 23.72 -15.39 9.72
C GLY A 732 24.36 -15.60 8.35
N VAL A 733 24.10 -14.70 7.39
CA VAL A 733 24.83 -14.59 6.12
C VAL A 733 25.56 -13.24 6.07
N ASP A 734 26.71 -13.20 5.41
CA ASP A 734 27.61 -12.04 5.43
C ASP A 734 26.95 -10.78 4.87
N ARG A 735 27.37 -9.58 5.25
CA ARG A 735 26.81 -8.35 4.64
C ARG A 735 27.25 -8.22 3.18
N ILE A 736 26.37 -7.72 2.31
CA ILE A 736 26.76 -7.28 0.98
C ILE A 736 27.28 -5.84 1.10
N PRO A 737 28.53 -5.55 0.68
CA PRO A 737 29.03 -4.19 0.62
C PRO A 737 28.12 -3.32 -0.25
N SER A 738 27.64 -2.20 0.32
CA SER A 738 26.79 -1.24 -0.38
C SER A 738 27.56 0.06 -0.64
N LEU A 739 28.64 -0.04 -1.39
CA LEU A 739 29.33 1.16 -1.87
C LEU A 739 28.51 1.81 -3.01
N PRO A 740 28.51 3.15 -3.09
CA PRO A 740 27.90 3.87 -4.21
C PRO A 740 28.72 3.69 -5.51
N PRO A 741 28.09 3.70 -6.70
CA PRO A 741 28.78 3.64 -7.99
C PRO A 741 29.96 4.60 -8.12
N SER A 742 29.84 5.84 -7.63
CA SER A 742 30.91 6.86 -7.65
C SER A 742 32.19 6.43 -6.92
N GLU A 743 32.06 5.62 -5.88
CA GLU A 743 33.21 5.07 -5.13
C GLU A 743 33.69 3.74 -5.72
N ILE A 744 32.78 2.90 -6.23
CA ILE A 744 33.14 1.61 -6.85
C ILE A 744 33.94 1.81 -8.13
N PHE A 745 33.54 2.77 -8.98
CA PHE A 745 34.12 3.00 -10.31
C PHE A 745 34.91 4.29 -10.39
N LYS A 746 35.53 4.67 -9.26
CA LYS A 746 36.36 5.86 -9.14
C LYS A 746 37.56 5.81 -10.08
N HIS A 747 38.08 4.61 -10.37
CA HIS A 747 39.20 4.40 -11.27
C HIS A 747 38.78 3.73 -12.58
N PRO A 748 39.31 4.15 -13.74
CA PRO A 748 38.92 3.58 -15.04
C PRO A 748 39.26 2.10 -15.25
N GLN A 749 40.07 1.50 -14.37
CA GLN A 749 40.57 0.12 -14.49
C GLN A 749 39.83 -0.86 -13.57
N ASP A 750 38.84 -0.38 -12.81
CA ASP A 750 38.06 -1.22 -11.90
C ASP A 750 37.30 -2.29 -12.69
N ASP A 751 37.11 -3.48 -12.11
CA ASP A 751 36.33 -4.54 -12.74
C ASP A 751 34.87 -4.09 -12.91
N VAL A 752 34.45 -3.91 -14.16
CA VAL A 752 33.17 -3.31 -14.53
C VAL A 752 32.05 -4.34 -14.71
N GLY A 753 32.31 -5.63 -14.53
CA GLY A 753 31.35 -6.68 -14.81
C GLY A 753 31.28 -7.08 -16.29
N GLN A 754 30.31 -7.92 -16.63
CA GLN A 754 30.20 -8.54 -17.95
C GLN A 754 28.77 -8.52 -18.44
N TYR A 755 28.61 -8.38 -19.75
CA TYR A 755 27.30 -8.49 -20.35
C TYR A 755 26.80 -9.93 -20.42
N ASP A 756 25.47 -10.10 -20.37
CA ASP A 756 24.76 -11.37 -20.55
C ASP A 756 23.84 -11.25 -21.78
N TRP A 757 24.39 -11.60 -22.95
CA TRP A 757 23.71 -11.51 -24.26
C TRP A 757 23.42 -12.89 -24.83
N VAL A 758 22.29 -12.98 -25.52
CA VAL A 758 21.76 -14.20 -26.10
C VAL A 758 21.11 -13.91 -27.45
N THR A 759 21.20 -14.84 -28.38
CA THR A 759 20.36 -14.83 -29.58
C THR A 759 19.11 -15.67 -29.34
N ILE A 760 17.95 -15.23 -29.81
CA ILE A 760 16.68 -15.90 -29.52
C ILE A 760 15.97 -16.26 -30.81
N HIS A 761 15.51 -17.51 -30.88
CA HIS A 761 14.53 -17.99 -31.84
C HIS A 761 13.32 -18.49 -31.05
N SER A 762 12.13 -18.00 -31.38
CA SER A 762 10.91 -18.33 -30.64
C SER A 762 9.79 -18.69 -31.60
N VAL A 763 9.17 -19.85 -31.40
CA VAL A 763 7.87 -20.18 -31.98
C VAL A 763 6.84 -20.09 -30.86
N VAL A 764 5.95 -19.10 -30.95
CA VAL A 764 4.92 -18.87 -29.95
C VAL A 764 3.56 -19.22 -30.54
N SER A 765 2.79 -20.06 -29.86
CA SER A 765 1.42 -20.38 -30.24
C SER A 765 0.41 -19.89 -29.23
N THR A 766 -0.78 -19.54 -29.70
CA THR A 766 -1.90 -19.08 -28.87
C THR A 766 -3.25 -19.41 -29.54
N THR A 767 -4.36 -19.03 -28.91
CA THR A 767 -5.70 -19.17 -29.48
C THR A 767 -5.82 -18.37 -30.78
N GLU A 768 -6.59 -18.86 -31.77
CA GLU A 768 -6.70 -18.24 -33.10
C GLU A 768 -7.09 -16.74 -33.08
N SER A 769 -7.89 -16.33 -32.09
CA SER A 769 -8.32 -14.94 -31.93
C SER A 769 -7.26 -14.02 -31.30
N GLN A 770 -6.10 -14.53 -30.92
CA GLN A 770 -5.03 -13.76 -30.27
C GLN A 770 -3.78 -13.66 -31.13
N PHE A 771 -2.99 -12.62 -30.84
CA PHE A 771 -1.71 -12.36 -31.45
C PHE A 771 -0.61 -12.66 -30.43
N ALA A 772 0.35 -13.53 -30.80
CA ALA A 772 1.50 -13.80 -29.95
C ALA A 772 2.67 -12.88 -30.31
N ILE A 773 3.43 -12.44 -29.31
CA ILE A 773 4.54 -11.50 -29.47
C ILE A 773 5.77 -12.06 -28.75
N ALA A 774 6.93 -12.02 -29.40
CA ALA A 774 8.22 -12.34 -28.81
C ALA A 774 9.29 -11.36 -29.29
N GLN A 775 10.51 -11.53 -28.77
CA GLN A 775 11.65 -10.67 -29.11
C GLN A 775 12.27 -11.07 -30.45
N GLY A 776 12.65 -10.09 -31.26
CA GLY A 776 13.19 -10.27 -32.59
C GLY A 776 12.19 -9.96 -33.69
N ASP A 777 12.58 -10.27 -34.92
CA ASP A 777 11.80 -9.98 -36.11
C ASP A 777 10.80 -11.11 -36.37
N LEU A 778 9.58 -10.75 -36.75
CA LEU A 778 8.54 -11.71 -37.12
C LEU A 778 8.89 -12.30 -38.48
N VAL A 779 9.28 -13.58 -38.49
CA VAL A 779 9.69 -14.32 -39.69
C VAL A 779 8.49 -14.93 -40.40
N ARG A 780 7.57 -15.52 -39.62
CA ARG A 780 6.45 -16.28 -40.16
C ARG A 780 5.27 -16.26 -39.21
N GLN A 781 4.06 -16.21 -39.77
CA GLN A 781 2.79 -16.42 -39.06
C GLN A 781 1.95 -17.47 -39.80
N TRP A 782 1.35 -18.40 -39.08
CA TRP A 782 0.43 -19.39 -39.66
C TRP A 782 -0.60 -19.87 -38.65
N THR A 783 -1.64 -20.55 -39.14
CA THR A 783 -2.68 -21.18 -38.30
C THR A 783 -2.67 -22.69 -38.56
N THR A 784 -2.79 -23.49 -37.50
CA THR A 784 -2.90 -24.96 -37.58
C THR A 784 -3.70 -25.46 -36.39
N ASP A 785 -4.66 -26.34 -36.61
CA ASP A 785 -5.50 -26.95 -35.55
C ASP A 785 -6.12 -25.93 -34.59
N ASP A 786 -6.78 -24.89 -35.14
CA ASP A 786 -7.44 -23.79 -34.41
C ASP A 786 -6.52 -22.98 -33.48
N ARG A 787 -5.20 -23.03 -33.73
CA ARG A 787 -4.18 -22.22 -33.03
C ARG A 787 -3.40 -21.35 -34.01
N ALA A 788 -3.10 -20.14 -33.58
CA ALA A 788 -2.23 -19.21 -34.30
C ALA A 788 -0.78 -19.38 -33.81
N TYR A 789 0.17 -19.40 -34.75
CA TYR A 789 1.60 -19.56 -34.50
C TYR A 789 2.39 -18.39 -35.09
N PHE A 790 3.40 -17.95 -34.36
CA PHE A 790 4.24 -16.82 -34.69
C PHE A 790 5.71 -17.18 -34.44
N GLU A 791 6.52 -17.11 -35.49
CA GLU A 791 7.95 -17.39 -35.43
C GLU A 791 8.74 -16.07 -35.43
N TYR A 792 9.53 -15.88 -34.39
CA TYR A 792 10.38 -14.72 -34.17
C TYR A 792 11.85 -15.11 -34.13
N LYS A 793 12.70 -14.25 -34.68
CA LYS A 793 14.16 -14.44 -34.65
C LYS A 793 14.87 -13.12 -34.38
N SER A 794 15.75 -13.10 -33.39
CA SER A 794 16.56 -11.91 -33.13
C SER A 794 17.57 -11.66 -34.27
N SER A 795 17.68 -10.42 -34.71
CA SER A 795 18.63 -9.98 -35.76
C SER A 795 20.09 -10.11 -35.32
N GLY A 796 20.33 -9.97 -34.02
CA GLY A 796 21.63 -10.17 -33.37
C GLY A 796 21.44 -10.60 -31.91
N PRO A 797 22.53 -10.63 -31.13
CA PRO A 797 22.45 -10.85 -29.69
C PRO A 797 21.61 -9.73 -29.05
N ILE A 798 20.80 -10.09 -28.06
CA ILE A 798 20.06 -9.18 -27.19
C ILE A 798 20.33 -9.54 -25.72
N ARG A 799 20.05 -8.62 -24.79
CA ARG A 799 20.15 -8.90 -23.35
C ARG A 799 19.31 -10.13 -22.98
N ASN A 800 19.87 -11.03 -22.17
CA ASN A 800 19.26 -12.30 -21.75
C ASN A 800 18.12 -12.13 -20.75
N ILE A 801 17.01 -11.59 -21.23
CA ILE A 801 15.74 -11.44 -20.52
C ILE A 801 14.59 -11.84 -21.44
N PRO A 802 14.52 -13.15 -21.83
CA PRO A 802 13.51 -13.64 -22.75
C PRO A 802 12.09 -13.30 -22.28
N ALA A 803 11.23 -12.96 -23.23
CA ALA A 803 9.85 -12.63 -22.97
C ALA A 803 8.92 -13.06 -24.10
N TRP A 804 7.74 -13.55 -23.72
CA TRP A 804 6.69 -14.00 -24.62
C TRP A 804 5.35 -13.46 -24.15
N LEU A 805 4.51 -13.01 -25.07
CA LEU A 805 3.20 -12.44 -24.79
C LEU A 805 2.13 -13.01 -25.71
N SER A 806 0.88 -12.93 -25.26
CA SER A 806 -0.30 -13.14 -26.07
C SER A 806 -1.35 -12.09 -25.72
N THR A 807 -1.96 -11.49 -26.75
CA THR A 807 -2.92 -10.40 -26.60
C THR A 807 -4.07 -10.53 -27.61
N PRO A 808 -5.31 -10.17 -27.26
CA PRO A 808 -6.41 -10.12 -28.22
C PRO A 808 -6.33 -8.93 -29.19
N ASN A 809 -5.43 -7.98 -28.94
CA ASN A 809 -5.32 -6.76 -29.74
C ASN A 809 -4.46 -6.99 -30.99
N ALA A 810 -4.94 -6.56 -32.15
CA ALA A 810 -4.15 -6.56 -33.39
C ALA A 810 -3.15 -5.37 -33.41
N PRO A 811 -2.04 -5.48 -34.16
CA PRO A 811 -1.05 -4.41 -34.24
C PRO A 811 -1.45 -3.27 -35.17
N THR A 812 -1.27 -2.03 -34.72
CA THR A 812 -1.13 -0.86 -35.58
C THR A 812 0.35 -0.64 -35.86
N SER A 813 0.79 -0.62 -37.13
CA SER A 813 2.23 -0.63 -37.47
C SER A 813 2.64 0.44 -38.47
N THR A 814 3.89 0.91 -38.36
CA THR A 814 4.57 1.75 -39.36
C THR A 814 6.01 1.29 -39.58
N SER A 815 6.64 1.70 -40.68
CA SER A 815 8.04 1.38 -40.99
C SER A 815 8.88 2.65 -41.00
N VAL A 816 10.00 2.64 -40.30
CA VAL A 816 10.94 3.76 -40.17
C VAL A 816 12.35 3.25 -40.41
N GLU A 817 13.01 3.73 -41.47
CA GLU A 817 14.39 3.34 -41.83
C GLU A 817 14.63 1.81 -41.90
N GLY A 818 13.65 1.06 -42.39
CA GLY A 818 13.73 -0.40 -42.48
C GLY A 818 13.44 -1.14 -41.16
N ARG A 819 13.05 -0.44 -40.10
CA ARG A 819 12.56 -1.01 -38.83
C ARG A 819 11.05 -0.96 -38.77
N GLN A 820 10.41 -2.00 -38.24
CA GLN A 820 8.97 -2.01 -38.01
C GLN A 820 8.67 -1.57 -36.56
N LEU A 821 7.81 -0.57 -36.42
CA LEU A 821 7.28 -0.13 -35.13
C LEU A 821 5.81 -0.54 -35.07
N SER A 822 5.41 -1.19 -33.97
CA SER A 822 4.04 -1.69 -33.79
C SER A 822 3.49 -1.34 -32.42
N VAL A 823 2.20 -0.98 -32.36
CA VAL A 823 1.45 -0.75 -31.11
C VAL A 823 0.32 -1.76 -31.01
N PHE A 824 0.20 -2.43 -29.87
CA PHE A 824 -0.87 -3.38 -29.54
C PHE A 824 -1.70 -2.83 -28.40
N SER A 825 -2.92 -2.36 -28.69
CA SER A 825 -3.77 -1.75 -27.67
C SER A 825 -5.27 -1.96 -27.97
N PRO A 826 -6.13 -1.85 -26.95
CA PRO A 826 -7.58 -1.77 -27.16
C PRO A 826 -8.04 -0.32 -27.45
N ALA A 827 -7.10 0.63 -27.61
CA ALA A 827 -7.39 2.04 -27.84
C ALA A 827 -7.75 2.30 -29.32
N SER A 828 -8.05 3.56 -29.64
CA SER A 828 -8.33 3.95 -31.02
C SER A 828 -7.04 4.00 -31.86
N ALA A 829 -7.16 3.79 -33.16
CA ALA A 829 -6.03 3.91 -34.10
C ALA A 829 -5.33 5.28 -34.05
N GLN A 830 -6.02 6.34 -33.62
CA GLN A 830 -5.42 7.67 -33.43
C GLN A 830 -4.46 7.69 -32.23
N ILE A 831 -4.80 7.02 -31.13
CA ILE A 831 -3.94 6.91 -29.95
C ILE A 831 -2.73 6.03 -30.30
N ASP A 832 -2.93 4.93 -31.02
CA ASP A 832 -1.83 4.10 -31.50
C ASP A 832 -0.88 4.88 -32.41
N ALA A 833 -1.41 5.64 -33.38
CA ALA A 833 -0.61 6.48 -34.27
C ALA A 833 0.21 7.53 -33.50
N PHE A 834 -0.33 8.07 -32.40
CA PHE A 834 0.38 8.99 -31.53
C PHE A 834 1.57 8.31 -30.83
N HIS A 835 1.41 7.08 -30.31
CA HIS A 835 2.52 6.32 -29.75
C HIS A 835 3.58 5.97 -30.81
N LEU A 836 3.16 5.57 -32.01
CA LEU A 836 4.06 5.30 -33.12
C LEU A 836 4.89 6.54 -33.50
N GLN A 837 4.28 7.72 -33.49
CA GLN A 837 5.00 8.98 -33.72
C GLN A 837 6.06 9.23 -32.65
N ALA A 838 5.74 9.05 -31.37
CA ALA A 838 6.70 9.22 -30.28
C ALA A 838 7.86 8.21 -30.33
N MET A 839 7.57 6.95 -30.66
CA MET A 839 8.58 5.93 -30.91
C MET A 839 9.48 6.34 -32.08
N GLN A 840 8.89 6.75 -33.21
CA GLN A 840 9.61 7.19 -34.39
C GLN A 840 10.54 8.38 -34.08
N SER A 841 10.05 9.43 -33.42
CA SER A 841 10.88 10.57 -33.03
C SER A 841 12.08 10.17 -32.16
N THR A 842 11.89 9.17 -31.29
CA THR A 842 12.98 8.65 -30.45
C THR A 842 14.01 7.90 -31.29
N VAL A 843 13.57 6.99 -32.17
CA VAL A 843 14.46 6.23 -33.07
C VAL A 843 15.24 7.20 -33.98
N ASP A 844 14.56 8.15 -34.61
CA ASP A 844 15.15 9.12 -35.53
C ASP A 844 16.21 9.98 -34.83
N TRP A 845 15.98 10.37 -33.57
CA TRP A 845 16.94 11.13 -32.79
C TRP A 845 18.21 10.33 -32.51
N PHE A 846 18.09 9.08 -32.07
CA PHE A 846 19.27 8.24 -31.82
C PHE A 846 20.03 7.92 -33.11
N THR A 847 19.33 7.63 -34.21
CA THR A 847 19.99 7.39 -35.52
C THR A 847 20.74 8.63 -35.99
N THR A 848 20.10 9.80 -35.97
CA THR A 848 20.70 11.06 -36.45
C THR A 848 21.96 11.43 -35.65
N ASN A 849 22.02 11.06 -34.36
CA ASN A 849 23.17 11.31 -33.49
C ASN A 849 24.21 10.17 -33.49
N GLY A 850 24.18 9.29 -34.49
CA GLY A 850 25.20 8.25 -34.70
C GLY A 850 25.13 7.09 -33.70
N MET A 851 24.01 6.93 -33.00
CA MET A 851 23.76 5.85 -32.05
C MET A 851 22.77 4.85 -32.66
N THR A 852 23.10 4.25 -33.79
CA THR A 852 22.20 3.30 -34.46
C THR A 852 22.08 1.99 -33.68
N HIS A 853 20.85 1.55 -33.42
CA HIS A 853 20.55 0.23 -32.83
C HIS A 853 20.12 -0.77 -33.91
N GLU A 854 20.43 -2.05 -33.67
CA GLU A 854 20.27 -3.16 -34.62
C GLU A 854 18.95 -3.94 -34.49
N PHE A 855 17.94 -3.43 -33.76
CA PHE A 855 16.65 -4.13 -33.69
C PHE A 855 15.90 -3.94 -35.03
N GLY A 856 15.30 -5.01 -35.56
CA GLY A 856 14.44 -4.91 -36.74
C GLY A 856 13.01 -4.53 -36.38
N HIS A 857 12.42 -5.16 -35.36
CA HIS A 857 11.08 -4.82 -34.84
C HIS A 857 11.11 -4.25 -33.41
N LEU A 858 10.25 -3.26 -33.15
CA LEU A 858 9.98 -2.72 -31.82
C LEU A 858 8.47 -2.66 -31.57
N ASN A 859 8.03 -3.39 -30.54
CA ASN A 859 6.62 -3.52 -30.19
C ASN A 859 6.31 -2.73 -28.92
N LEU A 860 5.27 -1.91 -28.92
CA LEU A 860 4.71 -1.25 -27.74
C LEU A 860 3.35 -1.89 -27.42
N ILE A 861 3.16 -2.32 -26.19
CA ILE A 861 1.99 -3.10 -25.78
C ILE A 861 1.30 -2.40 -24.60
N SER A 862 -0.01 -2.22 -24.74
CA SER A 862 -0.89 -1.75 -23.66
C SER A 862 -1.12 -2.88 -22.67
N MET A 863 -0.59 -2.72 -21.45
CA MET A 863 -0.79 -3.68 -20.36
C MET A 863 -1.83 -3.18 -19.37
N PRO A 864 -2.57 -4.09 -18.68
CA PRO A 864 -3.50 -3.71 -17.62
C PRO A 864 -2.85 -2.88 -16.51
N ASP A 865 -3.64 -2.24 -15.64
CA ASP A 865 -3.12 -1.45 -14.52
C ASP A 865 -2.50 -2.33 -13.41
N ILE A 866 -1.37 -2.96 -13.73
CA ILE A 866 -0.65 -3.91 -12.89
C ILE A 866 0.85 -3.68 -12.94
N GLY A 867 1.46 -3.45 -11.78
CA GLY A 867 2.91 -3.23 -11.66
C GLY A 867 3.33 -1.80 -12.04
N PRO A 868 4.49 -1.60 -12.69
CA PRO A 868 5.01 -0.27 -13.01
C PRO A 868 4.18 0.43 -14.10
N THR A 869 4.33 1.75 -14.24
CA THR A 869 3.60 2.53 -15.27
C THR A 869 4.16 2.34 -16.68
N GLY A 870 5.41 1.91 -16.79
CA GLY A 870 6.08 1.51 -18.02
C GLY A 870 7.21 0.52 -17.71
N TYR A 871 7.56 -0.31 -18.70
CA TYR A 871 8.68 -1.24 -18.62
C TYR A 871 9.19 -1.62 -20.01
N ALA A 872 10.50 -1.57 -20.22
CA ALA A 872 11.13 -1.94 -21.49
C ALA A 872 11.94 -3.24 -21.40
N LEU A 873 11.68 -4.15 -22.34
CA LEU A 873 12.47 -5.33 -22.71
C LEU A 873 13.13 -5.08 -24.09
N PRO A 874 14.17 -5.85 -24.48
CA PRO A 874 14.74 -5.74 -25.82
C PRO A 874 13.65 -5.99 -26.87
N GLY A 875 13.37 -4.98 -27.71
CA GLY A 875 12.35 -5.04 -28.77
C GLY A 875 10.89 -5.01 -28.30
N ILE A 876 10.61 -4.94 -27.00
CA ILE A 876 9.24 -4.91 -26.45
C ILE A 876 9.13 -3.87 -25.34
N VAL A 877 8.20 -2.93 -25.48
CA VAL A 877 7.85 -1.89 -24.51
C VAL A 877 6.46 -2.18 -23.99
N LEU A 878 6.28 -2.17 -22.67
CA LEU A 878 4.99 -2.30 -22.01
C LEU A 878 4.62 -0.97 -21.36
N ILE A 879 3.42 -0.45 -21.65
CA ILE A 879 2.92 0.77 -21.00
C ILE A 879 1.54 0.47 -20.42
N ASN A 880 1.35 0.90 -19.17
CA ASN A 880 0.09 0.78 -18.45
C ASN A 880 -1.06 1.48 -19.19
N HIS A 881 -2.19 0.79 -19.33
CA HIS A 881 -3.34 1.25 -20.11
C HIS A 881 -3.93 2.58 -19.61
N LYS A 882 -4.01 2.78 -18.29
CA LYS A 882 -4.59 3.99 -17.69
C LYS A 882 -3.79 5.24 -18.05
N VAL A 883 -2.48 5.23 -17.80
CA VAL A 883 -1.61 6.42 -18.00
C VAL A 883 -1.07 6.54 -19.43
N GLY A 884 -0.98 5.42 -20.16
CA GLY A 884 -0.48 5.41 -21.53
C GLY A 884 -1.53 5.68 -22.58
N PHE A 885 -2.75 5.17 -22.42
CA PHE A 885 -3.72 5.09 -23.51
C PHE A 885 -5.03 5.81 -23.18
N ARG A 886 -5.55 5.67 -21.96
CA ARG A 886 -6.79 6.37 -21.53
C ARG A 886 -6.54 7.84 -21.20
N ALA A 887 -5.38 8.16 -20.62
CA ALA A 887 -5.06 9.51 -20.19
C ALA A 887 -4.95 10.48 -21.37
N TYR A 888 -5.19 11.76 -21.10
CA TYR A 888 -4.97 12.86 -22.02
C TYR A 888 -4.47 14.09 -21.22
N PRO A 889 -3.77 15.03 -21.88
CA PRO A 889 -3.23 16.20 -21.21
C PRO A 889 -4.34 17.06 -20.63
N ASN A 890 -4.14 17.56 -19.40
CA ASN A 890 -5.05 18.55 -18.84
C ASN A 890 -4.89 19.92 -19.55
N VAL A 891 -5.83 20.84 -19.34
CA VAL A 891 -5.90 22.14 -20.06
C VAL A 891 -4.64 22.99 -19.87
N HIS A 892 -3.90 22.79 -18.78
CA HIS A 892 -2.72 23.59 -18.42
C HIS A 892 -1.40 22.80 -18.54
N ALA A 893 -1.42 21.62 -19.16
CA ALA A 893 -0.26 20.73 -19.20
C ALA A 893 0.87 21.27 -20.10
N GLY A 894 0.53 21.91 -21.22
CA GLY A 894 1.51 22.39 -22.22
C GLY A 894 2.16 21.28 -23.07
N PHE A 895 2.09 20.02 -22.64
CA PHE A 895 2.55 18.83 -23.36
C PHE A 895 1.71 17.60 -22.99
N ASP A 896 1.89 16.51 -23.73
CA ASP A 896 1.20 15.23 -23.48
C ASP A 896 2.12 14.23 -22.77
N GLN A 897 1.71 13.77 -21.58
CA GLN A 897 2.47 12.79 -20.78
C GLN A 897 2.67 11.46 -21.51
N ARG A 898 1.74 11.07 -22.38
CA ARG A 898 1.84 9.84 -23.16
C ARG A 898 3.02 9.90 -24.12
N PHE A 899 3.30 11.08 -24.70
CA PHE A 899 4.47 11.29 -25.55
C PHE A 899 5.74 11.11 -24.74
N ARG A 900 5.85 11.83 -23.61
CA ARG A 900 7.01 11.75 -22.69
C ARG A 900 7.30 10.31 -22.28
N ARG A 901 6.27 9.58 -21.84
CA ARG A 901 6.40 8.20 -21.39
C ARG A 901 6.84 7.28 -22.53
N THR A 902 6.24 7.42 -23.71
CA THR A 902 6.62 6.60 -24.88
C THR A 902 8.07 6.85 -25.28
N VAL A 903 8.52 8.11 -25.24
CA VAL A 903 9.92 8.50 -25.45
C VAL A 903 10.83 7.83 -24.42
N HIS A 904 10.50 7.94 -23.12
CA HIS A 904 11.29 7.35 -22.03
C HIS A 904 11.47 5.84 -22.21
N GLU A 905 10.36 5.11 -22.39
CA GLU A 905 10.40 3.66 -22.53
C GLU A 905 11.08 3.21 -23.83
N THR A 906 10.98 3.99 -24.91
CA THR A 906 11.69 3.72 -26.16
C THR A 906 13.19 3.97 -26.02
N ALA A 907 13.60 5.01 -25.28
CA ALA A 907 15.01 5.32 -25.02
C ALA A 907 15.73 4.22 -24.24
N HIS A 908 15.01 3.43 -23.45
CA HIS A 908 15.56 2.25 -22.78
C HIS A 908 16.09 1.17 -23.75
N GLN A 909 15.72 1.16 -25.04
CA GLN A 909 16.37 0.27 -26.01
C GLN A 909 17.87 0.56 -26.12
N TRP A 910 18.29 1.82 -26.01
CA TRP A 910 19.70 2.21 -25.96
C TRP A 910 20.27 2.13 -24.56
N PHE A 911 19.58 2.77 -23.61
CA PHE A 911 20.15 2.99 -22.28
C PHE A 911 19.91 1.85 -21.29
N GLY A 912 18.86 1.05 -21.45
CA GLY A 912 18.62 -0.15 -20.64
C GLY A 912 19.21 -1.42 -21.25
N HIS A 913 19.21 -1.53 -22.58
CA HIS A 913 19.59 -2.76 -23.29
C HIS A 913 20.90 -2.64 -24.08
N GLY A 914 21.27 -1.46 -24.57
CA GLY A 914 22.53 -1.25 -25.27
C GLY A 914 23.74 -1.05 -24.36
N ILE A 915 23.67 -0.12 -23.38
CA ILE A 915 24.83 0.22 -22.51
C ILE A 915 24.59 0.18 -21.00
N GLY A 916 23.37 0.36 -20.48
CA GLY A 916 23.09 0.37 -19.03
C GLY A 916 22.75 -1.00 -18.45
N ASN A 917 23.49 -2.04 -18.83
CA ASN A 917 23.37 -3.37 -18.23
C ASN A 917 24.74 -4.05 -18.08
N GLY A 918 24.79 -5.25 -17.50
CA GLY A 918 26.05 -5.96 -17.22
C GLY A 918 26.79 -5.49 -15.95
N VAL A 919 26.40 -4.36 -15.37
CA VAL A 919 26.95 -3.85 -14.10
C VAL A 919 25.90 -3.93 -12.99
N ASP A 920 26.20 -4.66 -11.91
CA ASP A 920 25.21 -4.95 -10.86
C ASP A 920 24.91 -3.76 -9.95
N HIS A 921 25.94 -2.95 -9.67
CA HIS A 921 25.86 -1.79 -8.78
C HIS A 921 25.41 -0.51 -9.51
N ASP A 922 25.50 -0.47 -10.83
CA ASP A 922 25.31 0.73 -11.65
C ASP A 922 24.15 0.57 -12.63
N ARG A 923 22.94 0.67 -12.09
CA ARG A 923 21.70 0.35 -12.82
C ARG A 923 20.71 1.50 -12.90
N ALA A 924 21.00 2.63 -12.27
CA ALA A 924 20.04 3.72 -12.11
C ALA A 924 20.33 4.86 -13.09
N PHE A 925 21.53 5.45 -13.01
CA PHE A 925 21.88 6.65 -13.75
C PHE A 925 21.83 6.44 -15.27
N LEU A 926 22.52 5.40 -15.77
CA LEU A 926 22.57 5.14 -17.20
C LEU A 926 21.19 4.80 -17.76
N ILE A 927 20.38 4.01 -17.05
CA ILE A 927 19.08 3.53 -17.53
C ILE A 927 18.02 4.62 -17.45
N GLU A 928 17.87 5.25 -16.28
CA GLU A 928 16.75 6.13 -15.96
C GLU A 928 17.10 7.60 -16.18
N SER A 929 18.24 8.07 -15.63
CA SER A 929 18.59 9.50 -15.69
C SER A 929 18.94 9.95 -17.11
N LEU A 930 19.62 9.12 -17.92
CA LEU A 930 19.85 9.45 -19.33
C LEU A 930 18.57 9.40 -20.18
N ALA A 931 17.61 8.54 -19.85
CA ALA A 931 16.30 8.56 -20.51
C ALA A 931 15.55 9.89 -20.23
N LYS A 932 15.69 10.46 -19.02
CA LYS A 932 15.18 11.80 -18.70
C LYS A 932 15.81 12.91 -19.52
N TYR A 933 17.10 12.82 -19.86
CA TYR A 933 17.71 13.77 -20.80
C TYR A 933 17.02 13.73 -22.16
N ILE A 934 16.74 12.53 -22.70
CA ILE A 934 16.03 12.36 -23.98
C ILE A 934 14.61 12.91 -23.92
N GLU A 935 13.90 12.71 -22.81
CA GLU A 935 12.58 13.32 -22.61
C GLU A 935 12.64 14.84 -22.79
N LEU A 936 13.60 15.52 -22.14
CA LEU A 936 13.73 16.98 -22.23
C LEU A 936 13.97 17.44 -23.67
N VAL A 937 14.86 16.76 -24.38
CA VAL A 937 15.20 17.09 -25.76
C VAL A 937 14.01 16.90 -26.70
N LEU A 938 13.32 15.76 -26.62
CA LEU A 938 12.20 15.46 -27.52
C LEU A 938 10.92 16.22 -27.16
N ILE A 939 10.69 16.54 -25.89
CA ILE A 939 9.61 17.45 -25.49
C ILE A 939 9.87 18.85 -26.03
N GLU A 940 11.11 19.36 -25.96
CA GLU A 940 11.45 20.66 -26.54
C GLU A 940 11.17 20.70 -28.04
N GLN A 941 11.56 19.64 -28.76
CA GLN A 941 11.35 19.54 -30.20
C GLN A 941 9.86 19.45 -30.57
N ALA A 942 9.05 18.73 -29.80
CA ALA A 942 7.64 18.51 -30.11
C ALA A 942 6.71 19.63 -29.60
N TYR A 943 7.00 20.21 -28.44
CA TYR A 943 6.11 21.13 -27.71
C TYR A 943 6.73 22.49 -27.38
N GLY A 944 8.03 22.69 -27.61
CA GLY A 944 8.73 23.94 -27.34
C GLY A 944 9.31 24.04 -25.93
N LYS A 945 10.02 25.14 -25.66
CA LYS A 945 10.75 25.37 -24.40
C LYS A 945 9.83 25.56 -23.20
N GLU A 946 8.66 26.14 -23.41
CA GLU A 946 7.68 26.38 -22.34
C GLU A 946 7.22 25.08 -21.70
N ALA A 947 7.03 24.02 -22.50
CA ALA A 947 6.68 22.69 -22.02
C ALA A 947 7.80 22.07 -21.17
N VAL A 948 9.06 22.22 -21.59
CA VAL A 948 10.22 21.75 -20.83
C VAL A 948 10.32 22.50 -19.49
N THR A 949 10.18 23.83 -19.50
CA THR A 949 10.18 24.63 -18.27
C THR A 949 9.09 24.18 -17.31
N ALA A 950 7.87 23.95 -17.79
CA ALA A 950 6.77 23.45 -16.96
C ALA A 950 7.06 22.07 -16.34
N LEU A 951 7.64 21.16 -17.12
CA LEU A 951 8.06 19.84 -16.63
C LEU A 951 9.18 19.96 -15.58
N VAL A 952 10.21 20.76 -15.85
CA VAL A 952 11.37 20.94 -14.95
C VAL A 952 10.95 21.61 -13.65
N ASP A 953 10.05 22.60 -13.69
CA ASP A 953 9.51 23.24 -12.49
C ASP A 953 8.72 22.25 -11.63
N TYR A 954 7.91 21.39 -12.26
CA TYR A 954 7.20 20.32 -11.56
C TYR A 954 8.18 19.30 -10.95
N GLU A 955 9.17 18.82 -11.70
CA GLU A 955 10.15 17.86 -11.19
C GLU A 955 11.02 18.49 -10.09
N ARG A 956 11.33 19.79 -10.15
CA ARG A 956 12.04 20.52 -9.09
C ARG A 956 11.22 20.55 -7.80
N GLU A 957 9.93 20.86 -7.89
CA GLU A 957 9.05 20.87 -6.72
C GLU A 957 8.82 19.46 -6.16
N ARG A 958 8.62 18.47 -7.03
CA ARG A 958 8.53 17.06 -6.65
C ARG A 958 9.80 16.60 -5.94
N PHE A 959 10.97 16.93 -6.47
CA PHE A 959 12.25 16.64 -5.83
C PHE A 959 12.32 17.29 -4.45
N ARG A 960 12.03 18.59 -4.35
CA ARG A 960 12.08 19.33 -3.08
C ARG A 960 11.20 18.69 -2.02
N LEU A 961 9.93 18.42 -2.34
CA LEU A 961 8.96 17.82 -1.42
C LEU A 961 9.39 16.41 -1.00
N GLN A 962 9.80 15.56 -1.95
CA GLN A 962 10.21 14.18 -1.67
C GLN A 962 11.52 14.12 -0.89
N ARG A 963 12.50 14.97 -1.22
CA ARG A 963 13.80 15.07 -0.53
C ARG A 963 13.64 15.57 0.90
N ALA A 964 12.67 16.45 1.14
CA ALA A 964 12.36 16.91 2.48
C ALA A 964 11.65 15.82 3.33
N ASN A 965 10.79 15.03 2.69
CA ASN A 965 10.09 13.90 3.31
C ASN A 965 10.96 12.65 3.49
N ASN A 966 12.04 12.53 2.72
CA ASN A 966 12.93 11.39 2.79
C ASN A 966 13.82 11.48 4.03
N GLN A 967 13.75 10.44 4.85
CA GLN A 967 14.55 10.30 6.06
C GLN A 967 15.96 9.75 5.76
N LEU A 968 16.23 9.17 4.58
CA LEU A 968 17.56 8.68 4.21
C LEU A 968 18.54 9.83 3.96
N LEU A 969 19.85 9.63 4.06
CA LEU A 969 20.84 10.65 3.67
C LEU A 969 20.80 10.93 2.15
N PRO A 970 21.12 12.17 1.69
CA PRO A 970 21.18 12.49 0.26
C PRO A 970 22.36 11.81 -0.42
N LEU A 971 22.11 11.25 -1.60
CA LEU A 971 23.10 10.67 -2.49
C LEU A 971 23.36 11.62 -3.66
N SER A 972 24.47 11.41 -4.39
CA SER A 972 24.70 12.10 -5.66
C SER A 972 23.75 11.60 -6.75
N LEU A 973 23.69 12.30 -7.90
CA LEU A 973 22.84 11.86 -9.01
C LEU A 973 23.28 10.51 -9.58
N ILE A 974 24.59 10.27 -9.65
CA ILE A 974 25.14 8.98 -10.11
C ILE A 974 24.84 7.85 -9.13
N ASP A 975 24.79 8.18 -7.85
CA ASP A 975 24.55 7.21 -6.79
C ASP A 975 23.07 7.06 -6.44
N ALA A 976 22.18 7.76 -7.16
CA ALA A 976 20.77 7.87 -6.86
C ALA A 976 20.09 6.50 -6.74
N ARG A 977 19.32 6.30 -5.66
CA ARG A 977 18.58 5.06 -5.38
C ARG A 977 17.08 5.28 -5.20
N ALA A 978 16.67 6.49 -4.84
CA ALA A 978 15.25 6.83 -4.77
C ALA A 978 14.73 7.34 -6.11
N SER A 979 13.47 7.04 -6.44
CA SER A 979 12.82 7.46 -7.68
C SER A 979 12.94 8.97 -7.94
N PHE A 980 12.68 9.81 -6.95
CA PHE A 980 12.77 11.27 -7.14
C PHE A 980 14.22 11.77 -7.36
N GLU A 981 15.24 11.03 -6.89
CA GLU A 981 16.64 11.33 -7.19
C GLU A 981 16.97 10.90 -8.63
N MET A 982 16.57 9.69 -9.04
CA MET A 982 16.85 9.16 -10.38
C MET A 982 16.14 9.94 -11.49
N TYR A 983 14.92 10.40 -11.24
CA TYR A 983 14.07 11.01 -12.27
C TYR A 983 14.01 12.53 -12.14
N SER A 984 13.60 13.03 -10.97
CA SER A 984 13.32 14.45 -10.80
C SER A 984 14.61 15.28 -10.74
N ALA A 985 15.61 14.83 -9.96
CA ALA A 985 16.91 15.49 -9.95
C ALA A 985 17.59 15.41 -11.32
N ALA A 986 17.51 14.26 -12.00
CA ALA A 986 18.05 14.12 -13.36
C ALA A 986 17.46 15.16 -14.32
N SER A 987 16.14 15.35 -14.33
CA SER A 987 15.51 16.39 -15.17
C SER A 987 16.04 17.78 -14.87
N VAL A 988 16.20 18.15 -13.60
CA VAL A 988 16.70 19.49 -13.23
C VAL A 988 18.19 19.66 -13.54
N VAL A 989 19.01 18.64 -13.28
CA VAL A 989 20.45 18.66 -13.54
C VAL A 989 20.72 18.71 -15.05
N PHE A 990 20.03 17.91 -15.85
CA PHE A 990 20.20 17.95 -17.30
C PHE A 990 19.66 19.25 -17.90
N ASP A 991 18.53 19.78 -17.45
CA ASP A 991 18.06 21.10 -17.90
C ASP A 991 19.07 22.21 -17.59
N THR A 992 19.63 22.20 -16.36
CA THR A 992 20.71 23.11 -15.97
C THR A 992 21.91 23.00 -16.90
N LEU A 993 22.41 21.78 -17.12
CA LEU A 993 23.56 21.53 -17.98
C LEU A 993 23.28 21.99 -19.42
N ARG A 994 22.12 21.66 -19.98
CA ARG A 994 21.72 22.06 -21.34
C ARG A 994 21.69 23.59 -21.50
N ASN A 995 21.21 24.31 -20.50
CA ASN A 995 21.20 25.77 -20.51
C ASN A 995 22.60 26.40 -20.39
N GLU A 996 23.55 25.72 -19.72
CA GLU A 996 24.92 26.21 -19.54
C GLU A 996 25.84 25.92 -20.74
N ILE A 997 25.73 24.74 -21.36
CA ILE A 997 26.68 24.26 -22.38
C ILE A 997 26.05 23.85 -23.71
N GLY A 998 24.72 23.82 -23.80
CA GLY A 998 23.98 23.28 -24.96
C GLY A 998 24.02 21.75 -25.04
N ASP A 999 23.31 21.21 -26.05
CA ASP A 999 23.17 19.75 -26.21
C ASP A 999 24.39 19.08 -26.88
N GLN A 1000 25.14 19.80 -27.71
CA GLN A 1000 26.18 19.18 -28.54
C GLN A 1000 27.29 18.47 -27.73
N PRO A 1001 27.85 19.05 -26.65
CA PRO A 1001 28.86 18.35 -25.85
C PRO A 1001 28.30 17.10 -25.15
N ILE A 1002 27.03 17.14 -24.72
CA ILE A 1002 26.33 16.02 -24.08
C ILE A 1002 26.13 14.89 -25.10
N ILE A 1003 25.62 15.23 -26.29
CA ILE A 1003 25.45 14.29 -27.41
C ILE A 1003 26.78 13.65 -27.79
N ASN A 1004 27.85 14.43 -27.88
CA ASN A 1004 29.18 13.91 -28.19
C ASN A 1004 29.67 12.93 -27.10
N ALA A 1005 29.44 13.23 -25.83
CA ALA A 1005 29.76 12.31 -24.74
C ALA A 1005 28.92 11.02 -24.81
N LEU A 1006 27.62 11.12 -25.11
CA LEU A 1006 26.72 9.97 -25.34
C LEU A 1006 27.19 9.10 -26.51
N ASN A 1007 27.60 9.72 -27.61
CA ASN A 1007 28.13 9.00 -28.78
C ASN A 1007 29.44 8.27 -28.45
N VAL A 1008 30.33 8.90 -27.66
CA VAL A 1008 31.57 8.27 -27.17
C VAL A 1008 31.26 7.06 -26.31
N ILE A 1009 30.36 7.17 -25.32
CA ILE A 1009 30.03 6.01 -24.47
C ILE A 1009 29.35 4.91 -25.29
N TRP A 1010 28.45 5.26 -26.21
CA TRP A 1010 27.76 4.28 -27.06
C TRP A 1010 28.75 3.46 -27.87
N ASN A 1011 29.67 4.12 -28.59
CA ASN A 1011 30.59 3.42 -29.49
C ASN A 1011 31.67 2.61 -28.78
N HIS A 1012 32.08 3.02 -27.56
CA HIS A 1012 33.07 2.28 -26.78
C HIS A 1012 32.50 1.15 -25.94
N HIS A 1013 31.20 1.17 -25.63
CA HIS A 1013 30.61 0.23 -24.67
C HIS A 1013 29.44 -0.59 -25.19
N LYS A 1014 28.82 -0.23 -26.33
CA LYS A 1014 27.80 -1.10 -26.92
C LYS A 1014 28.38 -2.48 -27.19
N TYR A 1015 27.53 -3.50 -27.11
CA TYR A 1015 27.92 -4.87 -27.45
C TYR A 1015 28.69 -4.95 -28.79
N PRO A 1016 29.78 -5.73 -28.89
CA PRO A 1016 30.31 -6.69 -27.91
C PRO A 1016 31.39 -6.12 -26.96
N GLN A 1017 31.48 -4.81 -26.80
CA GLN A 1017 32.48 -4.18 -25.92
C GLN A 1017 32.17 -4.42 -24.43
N ARG A 1018 33.01 -3.88 -23.54
CA ARG A 1018 32.77 -3.95 -22.08
C ARG A 1018 31.55 -3.12 -21.67
N PRO A 1019 30.81 -3.51 -20.61
CA PRO A 1019 29.74 -2.68 -20.03
C PRO A 1019 30.15 -1.24 -19.73
N ALA A 1020 29.21 -0.31 -19.87
CA ALA A 1020 29.39 1.08 -19.47
C ALA A 1020 29.11 1.27 -17.97
N THR A 1021 29.80 2.23 -17.37
CA THR A 1021 29.48 2.76 -16.04
C THR A 1021 29.04 4.22 -16.15
N SER A 1022 28.27 4.68 -15.19
CA SER A 1022 27.94 6.09 -14.94
C SER A 1022 29.19 6.99 -14.93
N MET A 1023 30.29 6.50 -14.36
CA MET A 1023 31.58 7.20 -14.36
C MET A 1023 32.25 7.27 -15.74
N ASP A 1024 31.98 6.34 -16.66
CA ASP A 1024 32.42 6.46 -18.05
C ASP A 1024 31.73 7.66 -18.74
N PHE A 1025 30.45 7.91 -18.46
CA PHE A 1025 29.75 9.11 -18.96
C PHE A 1025 30.35 10.40 -18.40
N ILE A 1026 30.63 10.48 -17.09
CA ILE A 1026 31.27 11.66 -16.49
C ILE A 1026 32.63 11.94 -17.10
N ARG A 1027 33.45 10.90 -17.28
CA ARG A 1027 34.77 11.04 -17.91
C ARG A 1027 34.65 11.50 -19.35
N ALA A 1028 33.70 10.97 -20.12
CA ALA A 1028 33.44 11.40 -21.49
C ALA A 1028 32.98 12.88 -21.53
N LEU A 1029 32.08 13.28 -20.64
CA LEU A 1029 31.59 14.66 -20.56
C LEU A 1029 32.68 15.66 -20.17
N LYS A 1030 33.47 15.36 -19.13
CA LYS A 1030 34.64 16.15 -18.72
C LYS A 1030 35.65 16.31 -19.86
N HIS A 1031 35.92 15.22 -20.59
CA HIS A 1031 36.83 15.27 -21.73
C HIS A 1031 36.30 16.18 -22.85
N GLN A 1032 35.00 16.20 -23.14
CA GLN A 1032 34.43 17.05 -24.19
C GLN A 1032 34.45 18.54 -23.84
N LEU A 1033 34.33 18.88 -22.55
CA LEU A 1033 34.24 20.27 -22.08
C LEU A 1033 35.58 20.86 -21.66
N GLY A 1034 36.54 20.01 -21.27
CA GLY A 1034 37.84 20.42 -20.76
C GLY A 1034 37.85 20.71 -19.25
N LYS A 1035 39.05 20.86 -18.69
CA LYS A 1035 39.29 20.93 -17.24
C LYS A 1035 38.55 22.07 -16.51
N ASP A 1036 38.25 23.16 -17.21
CA ASP A 1036 37.55 24.31 -16.63
C ASP A 1036 36.12 23.97 -16.18
N TRP A 1037 35.56 22.86 -16.65
CA TRP A 1037 34.22 22.37 -16.29
C TRP A 1037 34.23 21.23 -15.27
N ASP A 1038 35.38 20.71 -14.87
CA ASP A 1038 35.48 19.52 -14.01
C ASP A 1038 34.74 19.73 -12.68
N ASP A 1039 34.96 20.87 -12.03
CA ASP A 1039 34.33 21.21 -10.74
C ASP A 1039 32.81 21.34 -10.88
N ARG A 1040 32.33 21.93 -11.98
CA ARG A 1040 30.89 22.10 -12.25
C ARG A 1040 30.21 20.76 -12.52
N ILE A 1041 30.89 19.85 -13.23
CA ILE A 1041 30.39 18.49 -13.48
C ILE A 1041 30.34 17.70 -12.17
N ASP A 1042 31.35 17.83 -11.32
CA ASP A 1042 31.38 17.16 -10.01
C ASP A 1042 30.29 17.71 -9.07
N GLU A 1043 30.02 19.01 -9.13
CA GLU A 1043 28.90 19.63 -8.42
C GLU A 1043 27.55 19.04 -8.87
N LEU A 1044 27.32 18.94 -10.18
CA LEU A 1044 26.04 18.49 -10.73
C LEU A 1044 25.78 16.98 -10.58
N PHE A 1045 26.82 16.15 -10.70
CA PHE A 1045 26.66 14.71 -10.80
C PHE A 1045 27.20 13.91 -9.61
N LEU A 1046 28.20 14.42 -8.90
CA LEU A 1046 28.91 13.69 -7.83
C LEU A 1046 28.65 14.26 -6.42
N SER A 1047 28.09 15.46 -6.31
CA SER A 1047 27.77 16.06 -5.01
C SER A 1047 26.41 15.57 -4.47
N PRO A 1048 26.22 15.50 -3.14
CA PRO A 1048 24.94 15.08 -2.56
C PRO A 1048 23.78 15.99 -2.97
N LEU A 1049 22.69 15.38 -3.43
CA LEU A 1049 21.47 16.07 -3.86
C LEU A 1049 20.69 16.60 -2.64
N THR A 1050 21.08 17.76 -2.13
CA THR A 1050 20.35 18.49 -1.09
C THR A 1050 19.25 19.37 -1.69
N ILE A 1051 18.32 19.85 -0.87
CA ILE A 1051 17.29 20.82 -1.31
C ILE A 1051 17.97 22.05 -1.91
N ASP A 1052 19.01 22.57 -1.26
CA ASP A 1052 19.72 23.77 -1.73
C ASP A 1052 20.48 23.53 -3.04
N SER A 1053 21.09 22.35 -3.21
CA SER A 1053 21.87 22.02 -4.42
C SER A 1053 21.05 22.09 -5.71
N ILE A 1054 19.75 21.81 -5.65
CA ILE A 1054 18.86 21.81 -6.82
C ILE A 1054 18.08 23.14 -6.95
N VAL A 1055 18.00 23.94 -5.88
CA VAL A 1055 17.24 25.21 -5.83
C VAL A 1055 18.06 26.44 -6.22
N ILE A 1056 19.40 26.40 -6.13
CA ILE A 1056 20.25 27.60 -6.25
C ILE A 1056 20.36 28.19 -7.68
N ASN A 1057 19.91 27.50 -8.75
CA ASN A 1057 19.88 28.09 -10.10
C ASN A 1057 18.67 29.02 -10.37
N LYS A 1058 18.36 29.89 -9.41
CA LYS A 1058 17.38 30.98 -9.56
C LYS A 1058 18.06 32.26 -10.05
N SER A 1059 18.86 32.18 -11.12
CA SER A 1059 19.45 33.34 -11.80
C SER A 1059 18.91 33.52 -13.21
N SER A 1060 17.59 33.53 -13.37
CA SER A 1060 16.94 34.32 -14.42
C SER A 1060 15.54 34.72 -13.95
N THR A 1061 15.30 36.02 -14.04
CA THR A 1061 14.11 36.71 -13.54
C THR A 1061 12.91 36.50 -14.44
N ALA A 1062 11.86 35.85 -13.94
CA ALA A 1062 10.48 36.19 -14.25
C ALA A 1062 9.56 35.83 -13.08
N ARG A 1063 9.00 36.86 -12.42
CA ARG A 1063 7.81 36.68 -11.57
C ARG A 1063 6.65 36.39 -12.50
N TYR A 1064 6.09 35.19 -12.42
CA TYR A 1064 4.77 34.86 -12.94
C TYR A 1064 3.84 34.49 -11.77
N PRO A 1065 2.52 34.74 -11.91
CA PRO A 1065 1.59 34.83 -10.79
C PRO A 1065 1.29 33.48 -10.16
N ASP A 1066 1.02 33.52 -8.86
CA ASP A 1066 0.57 32.39 -8.03
C ASP A 1066 -0.71 31.75 -8.59
N SER A 1067 -0.57 30.74 -9.44
CA SER A 1067 -1.68 29.84 -9.80
C SER A 1067 -1.15 28.57 -10.48
N PHE A 1068 -0.60 27.66 -9.67
CA PHE A 1068 -0.60 26.23 -9.99
C PHE A 1068 -1.34 25.52 -8.86
N THR A 1069 -2.66 25.42 -9.01
CA THR A 1069 -3.51 24.48 -8.29
C THR A 1069 -3.48 23.15 -9.03
N VAL A 1070 -2.98 22.11 -8.36
CA VAL A 1070 -3.26 20.69 -8.69
C VAL A 1070 -4.45 20.26 -7.86
#